data_AF-A0A8U8ASN6-F1
#
_entry.id   AF-A0A8U8ASN6-F1
#
_cell.length_a   1.000
_cell.length_b   1.000
_cell.length_c   1.000
_cell.angle_alpha   90.00
_cell.angle_beta   90.00
_cell.angle_gamma   90.00
#
_symmetry.space_group_name_H-M   'P 1'
#
loop_
_entity.id
_entity.type
_entity.pdbx_description
1 polymer ?
#
loop_
_entity_poly.entity_id
_entity_poly.type
_entity_poly.pdbx_seq_one_letter_code
_entity_poly.pdbx_strand_id
1 'polypeptide(L)'
;MSNTLSFILLFIFPVLLSGAWFPKTLPCDVKSSEDTVTVDCTDRRITEVPRGIPGNATNLTLSINHIPHIYPTSFDHLENLQEIDFRCNCVPVKLGPKNNVCTSPLKIEYGSFAALTRLKSLYLDANQLAGIPRGLPATLTLLSLEANHIFSIQKASFSELANIEVLYLGQNCYYRNPCNVSFEIEETAFLALKKLTILSLKSNNLTQVPPNLSSTLKELYIYNNMIQEIQEQDLSGLPNLEILDLSGNCPRCYDAPYPCIPCPKTSIQIHSKAFDSLENLRILRLHSNSLQSIPSSWFKNIKNLKELDLSQNFLMKEIGDAQFLTFLPSLVQLDLSFNFELKVYSPYLNLSKTFSSLSNLETLRLKGYVFKELNIEASSYQSLVKEDCLNYGKTLDLSRNNVFFVNPSDFQGLSSLKCLNLSDNAISQTLNGSEFSYLSGLKYLDFSNNRVDLLYQTAFKELKLLEILDLSNNQHYFMAEGVTQFQSLRILEFRGNRLDALWNLTSLEELDISFNSLSFLPHSVFEEMPPSLKILNLTNNRLKSFIWGNLPSLKNLVTLDLSNNLLTNVPRELSNCSSSLQELMLRNNRIQRLTKYFLRGAFTLRYLDLSSNKIEIIKRSSFPENVINNLKMLLLHGNPFKCNCEAVWFVWWINRTQVTIPLLATDVTCAGPGAHKGRSVVFLDLYTCELDTSYLILYALTASAILALMVIPVMGHLYFWDVWYSYHYCTARLKGYRRLSSPAACYDAFIAYDSEDPAVNEWVLQELVERLENQKARQFNLCLEGRDWLPGQPVFDNLSQSIQLSKKTIFVLTNRYIKSGRFKTTFYMAHQRLLDEKMDVIILVFLEKVLQKSRYVRLRKRLCRSSVLEWPTNPQSQPYFWQCLKNAIAMSNSLAYNKLLQETV
;
A
#
# COMPACT_ATOMS: atom_id res chain seq x y z
N MET A 1 -56.33 12.66 -7.94
CA MET A 1 -55.53 11.89 -8.92
C MET A 1 -54.23 12.66 -9.10
N SER A 2 -53.18 12.39 -8.30
CA SER A 2 -52.20 11.28 -8.43
C SER A 2 -51.27 11.54 -9.61
N ASN A 3 -49.95 11.72 -9.53
CA ASN A 3 -48.94 11.51 -8.48
C ASN A 3 -47.82 12.55 -8.62
N THR A 4 -47.58 13.34 -7.59
CA THR A 4 -46.33 14.05 -7.30
C THR A 4 -46.05 13.83 -5.82
N LEU A 5 -44.77 13.68 -5.44
CA LEU A 5 -44.25 13.23 -4.13
C LEU A 5 -44.23 11.71 -3.87
N SER A 6 -43.15 11.07 -4.31
CA SER A 6 -42.43 10.06 -3.52
C SER A 6 -41.08 9.76 -4.19
N PHE A 7 -40.05 9.43 -3.41
CA PHE A 7 -38.64 9.19 -3.79
C PHE A 7 -37.65 10.36 -3.67
N ILE A 8 -37.79 11.18 -2.62
CA ILE A 8 -36.63 11.81 -1.97
C ILE A 8 -36.85 11.65 -0.46
N LEU A 9 -36.35 10.57 0.14
CA LEU A 9 -36.09 10.36 1.59
C LEU A 9 -36.04 8.84 1.87
N LEU A 10 -34.96 8.17 1.50
CA LEU A 10 -34.65 6.83 2.00
C LEU A 10 -33.17 6.47 1.77
N PHE A 11 -32.25 7.33 2.21
CA PHE A 11 -30.83 6.96 2.41
C PHE A 11 -30.20 7.80 3.52
N ILE A 12 -30.81 7.81 4.70
CA ILE A 12 -30.10 8.15 5.94
C ILE A 12 -30.62 7.19 7.02
N PHE A 13 -29.95 6.05 7.16
CA PHE A 13 -29.68 5.40 8.44
C PHE A 13 -28.56 4.38 8.18
N PRO A 14 -27.38 4.53 8.78
CA PRO A 14 -26.32 3.54 8.66
C PRO A 14 -26.75 2.30 9.42
N VAL A 15 -26.55 1.14 8.79
CA VAL A 15 -26.60 -0.15 9.46
C VAL A 15 -25.55 -0.11 10.58
N LEU A 16 -26.02 -0.02 11.83
CA LEU A 16 -25.27 -0.42 13.01
C LEU A 16 -24.96 -1.92 12.87
N LEU A 17 -23.78 -2.21 12.35
CA LEU A 17 -23.08 -3.47 12.61
C LEU A 17 -21.81 -3.10 13.36
N SER A 18 -21.68 -3.71 14.53
CA SER A 18 -20.58 -3.61 15.49
C SER A 18 -19.21 -3.71 14.83
N GLY A 19 -18.53 -2.57 14.74
CA GLY A 19 -17.15 -2.42 14.33
C GLY A 19 -16.85 -0.94 14.30
N ALA A 20 -16.21 -0.41 15.35
CA ALA A 20 -15.87 1.01 15.44
C ALA A 20 -15.07 1.41 14.20
N TRP A 21 -15.64 2.30 13.38
CA TRP A 21 -15.06 2.71 12.12
C TRP A 21 -13.99 3.76 12.39
N PHE A 22 -12.72 3.36 12.38
CA PHE A 22 -11.60 4.27 12.60
C PHE A 22 -10.98 4.72 11.27
N PRO A 23 -10.59 6.00 11.12
CA PRO A 23 -10.02 6.50 9.88
C PRO A 23 -8.66 5.85 9.62
N LYS A 24 -8.53 5.08 8.52
CA LYS A 24 -7.26 4.45 8.09
C LYS A 24 -6.14 5.42 7.74
N THR A 25 -6.47 6.70 7.63
CA THR A 25 -5.52 7.79 7.45
C THR A 25 -4.81 8.15 8.74
N LEU A 26 -5.31 7.72 9.90
CA LEU A 26 -4.60 7.88 11.17
C LEU A 26 -3.31 7.06 11.12
N PRO A 27 -2.14 7.66 11.35
CA PRO A 27 -0.86 6.94 11.31
C PRO A 27 -0.62 6.10 12.58
N CYS A 28 -1.68 5.52 13.16
CA CYS A 28 -1.63 4.78 14.41
C CYS A 28 -2.50 3.52 14.29
N ASP A 29 -2.08 2.46 14.97
CA ASP A 29 -2.82 1.21 15.02
C ASP A 29 -3.87 1.31 16.15
N VAL A 30 -5.13 1.08 15.82
CA VAL A 30 -6.24 1.15 16.78
C VAL A 30 -6.75 -0.25 17.08
N LYS A 31 -6.82 -0.61 18.35
CA LYS A 31 -7.46 -1.85 18.82
C LYS A 31 -8.58 -1.49 19.78
N SER A 32 -9.71 -2.16 19.65
CA SER A 32 -10.86 -2.00 20.53
C SER A 32 -11.15 -3.34 21.20
N SER A 33 -11.16 -3.34 22.52
CA SER A 33 -11.76 -4.39 23.37
C SER A 33 -13.06 -3.83 23.96
N GLU A 34 -13.84 -4.66 24.66
CA GLU A 34 -15.18 -4.29 25.18
C GLU A 34 -15.18 -2.97 25.99
N ASP A 35 -14.12 -2.69 26.76
CA ASP A 35 -13.99 -1.48 27.60
C ASP A 35 -12.72 -0.63 27.34
N THR A 36 -11.83 -1.05 26.44
CA THR A 36 -10.56 -0.37 26.21
C THR A 36 -10.33 -0.08 24.72
N VAL A 37 -9.91 1.15 24.44
CA VAL A 37 -9.55 1.59 23.09
C VAL A 37 -8.11 2.06 23.13
N THR A 38 -7.23 1.23 22.58
CA THR A 38 -5.78 1.48 22.55
C THR A 38 -5.37 2.03 21.20
N VAL A 39 -4.68 3.16 21.20
CA VAL A 39 -4.17 3.83 20.00
C VAL A 39 -2.64 3.85 20.07
N ASP A 40 -2.00 3.07 19.21
CA ASP A 40 -0.55 2.92 19.17
C ASP A 40 0.06 3.63 17.95
N CYS A 41 0.74 4.74 18.22
CA CYS A 41 1.44 5.56 17.25
C CYS A 41 2.98 5.42 17.36
N THR A 42 3.48 4.29 17.87
CA THR A 42 4.92 4.07 18.08
C THR A 42 5.71 4.07 16.78
N ASP A 43 6.82 4.83 16.75
CA ASP A 43 7.77 4.91 15.62
C ASP A 43 7.11 5.28 14.28
N ARG A 44 6.28 6.33 14.29
CA ARG A 44 5.52 6.80 13.12
C ARG A 44 6.03 8.12 12.54
N ARG A 45 7.15 8.63 13.07
CA ARG A 45 7.79 9.91 12.71
C ARG A 45 6.83 11.11 12.81
N ILE A 46 5.93 11.06 13.78
CA ILE A 46 4.92 12.09 14.03
C ILE A 46 5.58 13.32 14.65
N THR A 47 5.16 14.52 14.23
CA THR A 47 5.66 15.81 14.74
C THR A 47 4.63 16.57 15.59
N GLU A 48 3.37 16.14 15.57
CA GLU A 48 2.26 16.73 16.33
C GLU A 48 1.26 15.63 16.74
N VAL A 49 0.56 15.78 17.85
CA VAL A 49 -0.47 14.81 18.26
C VAL A 49 -1.56 14.75 17.17
N PRO A 50 -1.82 13.59 16.54
CA PRO A 50 -2.77 13.50 15.43
C PRO A 50 -4.20 13.87 15.86
N ARG A 51 -4.88 14.75 15.11
CA ARG A 51 -6.26 15.16 15.41
C ARG A 51 -7.33 14.09 15.16
N GLY A 52 -6.97 13.02 14.44
CA GLY A 52 -7.90 11.93 14.08
C GLY A 52 -8.01 10.84 15.16
N ILE A 53 -7.46 11.05 16.36
CA ILE A 53 -7.53 10.08 17.46
C ILE A 53 -8.99 9.98 17.95
N PRO A 54 -9.52 8.77 18.18
CA PRO A 54 -10.88 8.60 18.68
C PRO A 54 -11.08 9.21 20.07
N GLY A 55 -12.18 9.96 20.28
CA GLY A 55 -12.50 10.57 21.59
C GLY A 55 -12.80 9.58 22.73
N ASN A 56 -13.06 8.30 22.39
CA ASN A 56 -13.22 7.21 23.34
C ASN A 56 -11.92 6.45 23.63
N ALA A 57 -10.76 6.92 23.13
CA ALA A 57 -9.47 6.33 23.43
C ALA A 57 -9.17 6.33 24.94
N THR A 58 -8.72 5.18 25.46
CA THR A 58 -8.33 5.01 26.86
C THR A 58 -6.82 4.98 27.02
N ASN A 59 -6.08 4.41 26.06
CA ASN A 59 -4.63 4.32 26.09
C ASN A 59 -4.07 4.92 24.81
N LEU A 60 -3.15 5.87 24.95
CA LEU A 60 -2.50 6.54 23.83
C LEU A 60 -0.98 6.40 23.93
N THR A 61 -0.39 5.75 22.93
CA THR A 61 1.06 5.60 22.81
C THR A 61 1.58 6.47 21.67
N LEU A 62 2.42 7.44 21.99
CA LEU A 62 3.10 8.37 21.09
C LEU A 62 4.63 8.20 21.15
N SER A 63 5.08 7.00 21.53
CA SER A 63 6.50 6.74 21.79
C SER A 63 7.37 6.76 20.51
N ILE A 64 8.64 7.16 20.64
CA ILE A 64 9.62 7.18 19.53
C ILE A 64 9.12 8.03 18.34
N ASN A 65 8.70 9.26 18.64
CA ASN A 65 8.29 10.25 17.63
C ASN A 65 9.14 11.52 17.76
N HIS A 66 8.75 12.62 17.10
CA HIS A 66 9.49 13.88 17.08
C HIS A 66 8.60 15.05 17.46
N ILE A 67 7.73 14.87 18.46
CA ILE A 67 6.81 15.92 18.91
C ILE A 67 7.59 16.89 19.83
N PRO A 68 7.80 18.16 19.45
CA PRO A 68 8.67 19.07 20.19
C PRO A 68 7.97 19.79 21.35
N HIS A 69 6.63 19.84 21.33
CA HIS A 69 5.84 20.67 22.23
C HIS A 69 4.48 20.04 22.55
N ILE A 70 4.05 20.14 23.82
CA ILE A 70 2.71 19.76 24.29
C ILE A 70 1.99 21.01 24.82
N TYR A 71 0.86 21.32 24.22
CA TYR A 71 -0.02 22.42 24.59
C TYR A 71 -1.22 21.91 25.40
N PRO A 72 -1.93 22.78 26.15
CA PRO A 72 -3.21 22.42 26.77
C PRO A 72 -4.21 21.82 25.77
N THR A 73 -4.22 22.35 24.54
CA THR A 73 -5.14 21.88 23.49
C THR A 73 -4.75 20.55 22.86
N SER A 74 -3.59 19.98 23.18
CA SER A 74 -3.09 18.75 22.54
C SER A 74 -3.99 17.54 22.81
N PHE A 75 -4.70 17.52 23.95
CA PHE A 75 -5.54 16.38 24.38
C PHE A 75 -7.00 16.75 24.67
N ASP A 76 -7.46 17.96 24.30
CA ASP A 76 -8.80 18.50 24.68
C ASP A 76 -9.97 17.58 24.33
N HIS A 77 -9.88 16.81 23.25
CA HIS A 77 -10.96 15.94 22.77
C HIS A 77 -10.86 14.50 23.31
N LEU A 78 -9.91 14.21 24.21
CA LEU A 78 -9.53 12.87 24.66
C LEU A 78 -9.76 12.67 26.18
N GLU A 79 -10.95 13.04 26.67
CA GLU A 79 -11.29 13.04 28.10
C GLU A 79 -11.27 11.63 28.76
N ASN A 80 -11.33 10.57 27.97
CA ASN A 80 -11.36 9.18 28.44
C ASN A 80 -9.99 8.56 28.68
N LEU A 81 -8.90 9.29 28.41
CA LEU A 81 -7.55 8.76 28.57
C LEU A 81 -7.25 8.39 30.02
N GLN A 82 -6.82 7.15 30.21
CA GLN A 82 -6.33 6.58 31.45
C GLN A 82 -4.80 6.45 31.42
N GLU A 83 -4.22 6.27 30.25
CA GLU A 83 -2.79 6.08 30.06
C GLU A 83 -2.27 6.87 28.86
N ILE A 84 -1.17 7.61 29.08
CA ILE A 84 -0.41 8.26 28.03
C ILE A 84 1.03 7.78 28.09
N ASP A 85 1.49 7.15 27.02
CA ASP A 85 2.88 6.83 26.80
C ASP A 85 3.49 7.81 25.79
N PHE A 86 4.30 8.75 26.29
CA PHE A 86 4.98 9.78 25.51
C PHE A 86 6.50 9.61 25.54
N ARG A 87 6.99 8.38 25.64
CA ARG A 87 8.43 8.11 25.78
C ARG A 87 9.22 8.44 24.53
N CYS A 88 10.48 8.83 24.70
CA CYS A 88 11.46 8.91 23.63
C CYS A 88 11.12 9.87 22.47
N ASN A 89 10.41 10.99 22.71
CA ASN A 89 10.20 12.03 21.70
C ASN A 89 11.42 12.94 21.52
N CYS A 90 12.28 13.03 22.54
CA CYS A 90 13.52 13.79 22.50
C CYS A 90 14.61 13.10 23.35
N VAL A 91 15.12 11.96 22.87
CA VAL A 91 16.07 11.14 23.64
C VAL A 91 17.40 11.88 23.87
N PRO A 92 18.04 11.77 25.04
CA PRO A 92 19.36 12.36 25.27
C PRO A 92 20.41 11.92 24.22
N VAL A 93 21.32 12.83 23.87
CA VAL A 93 22.22 12.69 22.71
C VAL A 93 23.01 11.38 22.70
N LYS A 94 23.51 10.91 23.85
CA LYS A 94 24.30 9.67 23.98
C LYS A 94 23.45 8.38 24.03
N LEU A 95 22.16 8.51 24.29
CA LEU A 95 21.19 7.41 24.31
C LEU A 95 20.56 7.17 22.95
N GLY A 96 20.17 8.26 22.28
CA GLY A 96 19.41 8.24 21.04
C GLY A 96 20.23 7.97 19.77
N PRO A 97 19.53 7.81 18.64
CA PRO A 97 20.16 7.54 17.35
C PRO A 97 20.92 8.77 16.84
N LYS A 98 22.09 8.55 16.22
CA LYS A 98 23.00 9.63 15.80
C LYS A 98 22.61 10.33 14.50
N ASN A 99 21.75 9.69 13.72
CA ASN A 99 21.22 10.23 12.46
C ASN A 99 20.06 11.20 12.67
N ASN A 100 19.42 11.21 13.85
CA ASN A 100 18.32 12.12 14.16
C ASN A 100 18.38 12.58 15.62
N VAL A 101 19.32 13.49 15.89
CA VAL A 101 19.55 14.02 17.24
C VAL A 101 18.53 15.12 17.53
N CYS A 102 17.78 14.98 18.62
CA CYS A 102 16.91 16.04 19.11
C CYS A 102 17.73 17.23 19.60
N THR A 103 17.47 18.43 19.07
CA THR A 103 18.23 19.66 19.37
C THR A 103 17.61 20.53 20.46
N SER A 104 16.32 20.34 20.75
CA SER A 104 15.59 21.11 21.76
C SER A 104 14.77 20.18 22.67
N PRO A 105 14.91 20.28 24.00
CA PRO A 105 14.10 19.49 24.93
C PRO A 105 12.60 19.64 24.71
N LEU A 106 11.84 18.60 25.06
CA LEU A 106 10.38 18.65 25.03
C LEU A 106 9.89 19.79 25.92
N LYS A 107 9.04 20.65 25.37
CA LYS A 107 8.37 21.72 26.12
C LYS A 107 6.95 21.31 26.47
N ILE A 108 6.62 21.37 27.75
CA ILE A 108 5.28 21.08 28.27
C ILE A 108 4.77 22.35 28.93
N GLU A 109 3.69 22.92 28.39
CA GLU A 109 3.03 24.07 28.99
C GLU A 109 2.32 23.71 30.31
N TYR A 110 2.11 24.72 31.15
CA TYR A 110 1.45 24.53 32.44
C TYR A 110 0.01 24.05 32.24
N GLY A 111 -0.36 22.96 32.93
CA GLY A 111 -1.73 22.43 32.87
C GLY A 111 -2.06 21.65 31.61
N SER A 112 -1.08 21.25 30.80
CA SER A 112 -1.32 20.48 29.57
C SER A 112 -2.03 19.14 29.77
N PHE A 113 -2.01 18.60 30.99
CA PHE A 113 -2.69 17.34 31.36
C PHE A 113 -3.86 17.55 32.32
N ALA A 114 -4.15 18.79 32.73
CA ALA A 114 -5.11 19.09 33.80
C ALA A 114 -6.55 18.71 33.44
N ALA A 115 -6.92 18.79 32.15
CA ALA A 115 -8.24 18.41 31.64
C ALA A 115 -8.49 16.89 31.68
N LEU A 116 -7.44 16.07 31.78
CA LEU A 116 -7.52 14.61 31.73
C LEU A 116 -7.87 14.01 33.09
N THR A 117 -9.13 14.18 33.48
CA THR A 117 -9.65 13.79 34.81
C THR A 117 -9.66 12.28 35.09
N ARG A 118 -9.37 11.44 34.09
CA ARG A 118 -9.31 9.97 34.21
C ARG A 118 -7.90 9.42 34.11
N LEU A 119 -6.90 10.27 33.91
CA LEU A 119 -5.52 9.86 33.71
C LEU A 119 -4.94 9.23 34.98
N LYS A 120 -4.43 8.01 34.86
CA LYS A 120 -3.80 7.23 35.93
C LYS A 120 -2.30 7.04 35.69
N SER A 121 -1.90 6.85 34.43
CA SER A 121 -0.53 6.53 34.05
C SER A 121 0.03 7.53 33.04
N LEU A 122 1.20 8.08 33.34
CA LEU A 122 1.89 9.03 32.45
C LEU A 122 3.37 8.66 32.33
N TYR A 123 3.79 8.33 31.11
CA TYR A 123 5.20 8.05 30.79
C TYR A 123 5.80 9.18 29.97
N LEU A 124 6.82 9.84 30.51
CA LEU A 124 7.52 10.97 29.91
C LEU A 124 9.03 10.70 29.84
N ASP A 125 9.43 9.44 29.76
CA ASP A 125 10.83 9.03 29.73
C ASP A 125 11.55 9.54 28.48
N ALA A 126 12.85 9.82 28.61
CA ALA A 126 13.74 10.19 27.51
C ALA A 126 13.23 11.36 26.65
N ASN A 127 12.86 12.47 27.32
CA ASN A 127 12.38 13.70 26.69
C ASN A 127 13.25 14.94 27.01
N GLN A 128 14.41 14.72 27.64
CA GLN A 128 15.34 15.77 28.09
C GLN A 128 14.71 16.80 29.03
N LEU A 129 13.65 16.44 29.79
CA LEU A 129 12.99 17.34 30.73
C LEU A 129 13.95 17.78 31.85
N ALA A 130 13.97 19.07 32.17
CA ALA A 130 14.81 19.62 33.24
C ALA A 130 14.15 19.55 34.64
N GLY A 131 12.86 19.26 34.70
CA GLY A 131 12.10 19.18 35.95
C GLY A 131 10.80 18.40 35.78
N ILE A 132 10.15 18.12 36.91
CA ILE A 132 8.84 17.45 36.94
C ILE A 132 7.77 18.42 36.38
N PRO A 133 6.94 18.00 35.40
CA PRO A 133 5.86 18.82 34.88
C PRO A 133 4.86 19.25 35.96
N ARG A 134 4.28 20.44 35.81
CA ARG A 134 3.29 21.02 36.75
C ARG A 134 1.90 21.06 36.13
N GLY A 135 0.87 21.10 36.99
CA GLY A 135 -0.52 21.00 36.57
C GLY A 135 -0.91 19.57 36.20
N LEU A 136 -0.37 18.57 36.91
CA LEU A 136 -0.72 17.17 36.72
C LEU A 136 -2.05 16.84 37.42
N PRO A 137 -2.89 15.97 36.84
CA PRO A 137 -4.19 15.63 37.43
C PRO A 137 -4.01 14.84 38.73
N ALA A 138 -4.84 15.12 39.74
CA ALA A 138 -4.79 14.46 41.04
C ALA A 138 -5.13 12.95 41.00
N THR A 139 -5.67 12.45 39.89
CA THR A 139 -5.96 11.04 39.65
C THR A 139 -4.74 10.20 39.27
N LEU A 140 -3.61 10.85 39.00
CA LEU A 140 -2.40 10.17 38.55
C LEU A 140 -1.82 9.28 39.65
N THR A 141 -1.63 8.00 39.34
CA THR A 141 -1.08 6.97 40.23
C THR A 141 0.32 6.51 39.79
N LEU A 142 0.64 6.60 38.50
CA LEU A 142 1.94 6.24 37.94
C LEU A 142 2.54 7.39 37.14
N LEU A 143 3.78 7.74 37.46
CA LEU A 143 4.57 8.75 36.73
C LEU A 143 5.96 8.19 36.45
N SER A 144 6.34 8.17 35.17
CA SER A 144 7.65 7.77 34.71
C SER A 144 8.39 8.93 34.04
N LEU A 145 9.59 9.21 34.54
CA LEU A 145 10.46 10.30 34.12
C LEU A 145 11.92 9.83 33.96
N GLU A 146 12.12 8.58 33.55
CA GLU A 146 13.44 8.02 33.34
C GLU A 146 14.18 8.72 32.18
N ALA A 147 15.51 8.72 32.22
CA ALA A 147 16.36 9.24 31.13
C ALA A 147 16.09 10.71 30.72
N ASN A 148 15.66 11.54 31.67
CA ASN A 148 15.53 13.00 31.51
C ASN A 148 16.78 13.72 32.09
N HIS A 149 16.69 15.02 32.34
CA HIS A 149 17.74 15.82 32.97
C HIS A 149 17.29 16.36 34.34
N ILE A 150 16.60 15.53 35.12
CA ILE A 150 16.08 15.86 36.44
C ILE A 150 17.05 15.33 37.51
N PHE A 151 17.92 16.18 38.04
CA PHE A 151 18.96 15.78 39.01
C PHE A 151 18.90 16.54 40.35
N SER A 152 17.88 17.38 40.54
CA SER A 152 17.60 18.05 41.81
C SER A 152 16.11 17.91 42.14
N ILE A 153 15.81 17.30 43.27
CA ILE A 153 14.44 17.05 43.73
C ILE A 153 14.16 17.88 44.98
N GLN A 154 13.10 18.69 44.90
CA GLN A 154 12.61 19.54 45.98
C GLN A 154 11.19 19.11 46.36
N LYS A 155 10.79 19.38 47.62
CA LYS A 155 9.45 19.09 48.13
C LYS A 155 8.34 19.75 47.30
N ALA A 156 8.59 20.96 46.80
CA ALA A 156 7.63 21.69 45.96
C ALA A 156 7.25 20.92 44.70
N SER A 157 8.18 20.13 44.14
CA SER A 157 7.99 19.35 42.90
C SER A 157 6.97 18.21 43.05
N PHE A 158 6.65 17.80 44.28
CA PHE A 158 5.73 16.70 44.57
C PHE A 158 4.42 17.13 45.22
N SER A 159 4.22 18.44 45.41
CA SER A 159 3.03 18.99 46.08
C SER A 159 1.71 18.57 45.42
N GLU A 160 1.70 18.38 44.10
CA GLU A 160 0.54 17.97 43.30
C GLU A 160 0.38 16.44 43.20
N LEU A 161 1.35 15.64 43.66
CA LEU A 161 1.45 14.19 43.42
C LEU A 161 1.04 13.33 44.63
N ALA A 162 0.14 13.82 45.48
CA ALA A 162 -0.23 13.15 46.73
C ALA A 162 -0.79 11.72 46.57
N ASN A 163 -1.36 11.39 45.40
CA ASN A 163 -1.94 10.09 45.10
C ASN A 163 -1.01 9.13 44.34
N ILE A 164 0.25 9.50 44.10
CA ILE A 164 1.17 8.66 43.35
C ILE A 164 1.51 7.38 44.12
N GLU A 165 1.46 6.25 43.41
CA GLU A 165 1.80 4.91 43.91
C GLU A 165 3.13 4.44 43.30
N VAL A 166 3.36 4.76 42.03
CA VAL A 166 4.55 4.33 41.27
C VAL A 166 5.30 5.54 40.71
N LEU A 167 6.58 5.67 41.06
CA LEU A 167 7.42 6.78 40.63
C LEU A 167 8.76 6.27 40.09
N TYR A 168 8.99 6.45 38.79
CA TYR A 168 10.26 6.14 38.14
C TYR A 168 11.02 7.43 37.82
N LEU A 169 12.18 7.59 38.44
CA LEU A 169 13.05 8.77 38.31
C LEU A 169 14.49 8.39 37.92
N GLY A 170 14.71 7.17 37.43
CA GLY A 170 16.05 6.66 37.12
C GLY A 170 16.70 7.23 35.86
N GLN A 171 17.98 6.90 35.62
CA GLN A 171 18.74 7.25 34.41
C GLN A 171 18.85 8.77 34.12
N ASN A 172 18.59 9.63 35.10
CA ASN A 172 18.68 11.09 34.94
C ASN A 172 20.12 11.60 35.07
N CYS A 173 21.01 10.83 35.72
CA CYS A 173 22.43 11.19 35.81
C CYS A 173 23.34 9.95 35.86
N TYR A 174 23.94 9.59 34.72
CA TYR A 174 24.91 8.50 34.60
C TYR A 174 25.77 8.63 33.33
N TYR A 175 26.67 7.69 33.05
CA TYR A 175 27.67 7.85 31.96
C TYR A 175 27.08 8.10 30.56
N ARG A 176 25.91 7.52 30.22
CA ARG A 176 25.21 7.81 28.94
C ARG A 176 24.27 9.00 29.01
N ASN A 177 24.02 9.57 30.19
CA ASN A 177 23.23 10.77 30.37
C ASN A 177 23.82 11.61 31.51
N PRO A 178 25.00 12.23 31.30
CA PRO A 178 25.73 12.87 32.40
C PRO A 178 25.09 14.20 32.78
N CYS A 179 24.99 14.47 34.09
CA CYS A 179 24.54 15.76 34.62
C CYS A 179 25.68 16.63 35.19
N ASN A 180 26.90 16.09 35.26
CA ASN A 180 28.12 16.74 35.80
C ASN A 180 28.03 17.21 37.27
N VAL A 181 26.98 16.83 38.00
CA VAL A 181 26.78 17.11 39.43
C VAL A 181 26.34 15.84 40.16
N SER A 182 26.38 15.84 41.49
CA SER A 182 25.70 14.82 42.30
C SER A 182 24.20 15.05 42.25
N PHE A 183 23.43 13.98 42.35
CA PHE A 183 21.98 14.08 42.39
C PHE A 183 21.51 14.47 43.79
N GLU A 184 20.82 15.59 43.87
CA GLU A 184 20.43 16.20 45.14
C GLU A 184 18.95 15.93 45.44
N ILE A 185 18.68 15.48 46.66
CA ILE A 185 17.32 15.23 47.15
C ILE A 185 17.16 15.98 48.48
N GLU A 186 16.18 16.88 48.52
CA GLU A 186 15.79 17.54 49.76
C GLU A 186 15.30 16.51 50.80
N GLU A 187 15.71 16.65 52.06
CA GLU A 187 15.43 15.69 53.14
C GLU A 187 13.92 15.40 53.34
N THR A 188 13.07 16.37 53.00
CA THR A 188 11.61 16.27 53.15
C THR A 188 10.87 16.03 51.84
N ALA A 189 11.58 15.75 50.74
CA ALA A 189 11.00 15.66 49.40
C ALA A 189 9.88 14.61 49.32
N PHE A 190 10.13 13.40 49.80
CA PHE A 190 9.20 12.27 49.66
C PHE A 190 8.10 12.21 50.72
N LEU A 191 8.14 13.06 51.76
CA LEU A 191 7.16 13.05 52.87
C LEU A 191 5.71 13.31 52.41
N ALA A 192 5.53 13.99 51.28
CA ALA A 192 4.20 14.26 50.72
C ALA A 192 3.56 13.01 50.06
N LEU A 193 4.37 12.02 49.65
CA LEU A 193 3.95 10.88 48.84
C LEU A 193 3.49 9.70 49.70
N LYS A 194 2.37 9.87 50.39
CA LYS A 194 1.87 8.91 51.40
C LYS A 194 1.35 7.58 50.83
N LYS A 195 1.14 7.48 49.52
CA LYS A 195 0.66 6.26 48.84
C LYS A 195 1.75 5.55 48.03
N LEU A 196 2.97 6.04 48.07
CA LEU A 196 4.06 5.53 47.24
C LEU A 196 4.40 4.07 47.63
N THR A 197 4.29 3.16 46.67
CA THR A 197 4.62 1.74 46.82
C THR A 197 5.89 1.36 46.05
N ILE A 198 6.17 2.01 44.92
CA ILE A 198 7.33 1.72 44.07
C ILE A 198 8.12 2.99 43.83
N LEU A 199 9.41 2.98 44.16
CA LEU A 199 10.34 4.06 43.88
C LEU A 199 11.58 3.55 43.17
N SER A 200 11.87 4.12 41.99
CA SER A 200 13.10 3.87 41.26
C SER A 200 13.94 5.12 41.11
N LEU A 201 15.16 5.05 41.62
CA LEU A 201 16.20 6.06 41.51
C LEU A 201 17.50 5.45 40.97
N LYS A 202 17.38 4.41 40.14
CA LYS A 202 18.52 3.74 39.50
C LYS A 202 19.36 4.71 38.65
N SER A 203 20.66 4.49 38.53
CA SER A 203 21.51 5.23 37.56
C SER A 203 21.34 6.76 37.64
N ASN A 204 21.38 7.30 38.85
CA ASN A 204 21.17 8.71 39.15
C ASN A 204 22.36 9.38 39.80
N ASN A 205 23.52 8.72 39.96
CA ASN A 205 24.66 9.32 40.65
C ASN A 205 24.34 9.71 42.11
N LEU A 206 23.49 8.91 42.79
CA LEU A 206 23.19 9.08 44.22
C LEU A 206 24.39 8.66 45.07
N THR A 207 24.70 9.42 46.12
CA THR A 207 25.80 9.14 47.05
C THR A 207 25.34 8.50 48.36
N GLN A 208 24.05 8.61 48.68
CA GLN A 208 23.44 8.08 49.90
C GLN A 208 22.00 7.64 49.64
N VAL A 209 21.46 6.80 50.52
CA VAL A 209 20.04 6.44 50.50
C VAL A 209 19.21 7.69 50.82
N PRO A 210 18.11 7.97 50.09
CA PRO A 210 17.27 9.11 50.39
C PRO A 210 16.68 9.00 51.81
N PRO A 211 16.73 10.06 52.62
CA PRO A 211 16.16 10.03 53.97
C PRO A 211 14.61 10.08 53.91
N ASN A 212 13.97 9.66 55.01
CA ASN A 212 12.52 9.80 55.24
C ASN A 212 11.63 9.18 54.15
N LEU A 213 12.04 8.04 53.59
CA LEU A 213 11.21 7.25 52.69
C LEU A 213 9.95 6.73 53.40
N SER A 214 8.84 6.65 52.66
CA SER A 214 7.55 6.22 53.20
C SER A 214 7.55 4.74 53.56
N SER A 215 6.98 4.38 54.72
CA SER A 215 6.80 2.99 55.14
C SER A 215 5.82 2.19 54.27
N THR A 216 5.10 2.86 53.36
CA THR A 216 4.24 2.23 52.35
C THR A 216 4.99 1.59 51.20
N LEU A 217 6.30 1.86 51.06
CA LEU A 217 7.13 1.30 50.00
C LEU A 217 7.21 -0.23 50.08
N LYS A 218 7.02 -0.85 48.92
CA LYS A 218 7.18 -2.28 48.67
C LYS A 218 8.40 -2.56 47.79
N GLU A 219 8.73 -1.66 46.87
CA GLU A 219 9.85 -1.84 45.96
C GLU A 219 10.73 -0.59 45.94
N LEU A 220 12.03 -0.80 46.18
CA LEU A 220 13.03 0.25 46.17
C LEU A 220 14.20 -0.12 45.25
N TYR A 221 14.37 0.64 44.18
CA TYR A 221 15.44 0.47 43.21
C TYR A 221 16.44 1.63 43.30
N ILE A 222 17.59 1.40 43.92
CA ILE A 222 18.67 2.39 44.07
C ILE A 222 20.00 1.87 43.50
N TYR A 223 19.91 0.96 42.55
CA TYR A 223 21.05 0.33 41.90
C TYR A 223 21.77 1.25 40.88
N ASN A 224 23.02 0.91 40.56
CA ASN A 224 23.92 1.66 39.67
C ASN A 224 24.08 3.13 40.10
N ASN A 225 24.24 3.37 41.40
CA ASN A 225 24.53 4.68 41.97
C ASN A 225 25.97 4.71 42.54
N MET A 226 26.31 5.72 43.33
CA MET A 226 27.62 5.87 43.99
C MET A 226 27.50 5.74 45.52
N ILE A 227 26.56 4.93 46.01
CA ILE A 227 26.34 4.74 47.45
C ILE A 227 27.44 3.85 48.02
N GLN A 228 28.27 4.38 48.91
CA GLN A 228 29.41 3.63 49.45
C GLN A 228 29.09 2.89 50.75
N GLU A 229 28.12 3.39 51.50
CA GLU A 229 27.82 2.91 52.85
C GLU A 229 26.30 2.94 53.09
N ILE A 230 25.78 1.87 53.69
CA ILE A 230 24.40 1.72 54.15
C ILE A 230 24.42 1.64 55.68
N GLN A 231 23.85 2.65 56.32
CA GLN A 231 23.76 2.76 57.76
C GLN A 231 22.59 1.94 58.33
N GLU A 232 22.57 1.75 59.65
CA GLU A 232 21.49 1.04 60.35
C GLU A 232 20.12 1.71 60.14
N GLN A 233 20.08 3.05 60.19
CA GLN A 233 18.83 3.81 60.10
C GLN A 233 18.24 3.94 58.68
N ASP A 234 19.04 3.77 57.63
CA ASP A 234 18.67 4.13 56.25
C ASP A 234 17.44 3.35 55.72
N LEU A 235 17.30 2.08 56.13
CA LEU A 235 16.21 1.18 55.73
C LEU A 235 15.29 0.82 56.89
N SER A 236 15.54 1.34 58.09
CA SER A 236 14.79 1.02 59.31
C SER A 236 13.29 1.36 59.22
N GLY A 237 12.95 2.40 58.46
CA GLY A 237 11.57 2.88 58.27
C GLY A 237 10.74 2.12 57.22
N LEU A 238 11.26 1.03 56.63
CA LEU A 238 10.66 0.35 55.46
C LEU A 238 10.24 -1.12 55.73
N PRO A 239 9.38 -1.39 56.73
CA PRO A 239 9.05 -2.78 57.11
C PRO A 239 8.22 -3.54 56.06
N ASN A 240 7.56 -2.83 55.14
CA ASN A 240 6.72 -3.43 54.09
C ASN A 240 7.48 -3.72 52.79
N LEU A 241 8.80 -3.52 52.78
CA LEU A 241 9.60 -3.70 51.58
C LEU A 241 9.66 -5.17 51.18
N GLU A 242 9.28 -5.46 49.94
CA GLU A 242 9.30 -6.79 49.32
C GLU A 242 10.51 -6.94 48.36
N ILE A 243 10.92 -5.85 47.70
CA ILE A 243 12.04 -5.84 46.74
C ILE A 243 13.01 -4.71 47.08
N LEU A 244 14.29 -5.07 47.24
CA LEU A 244 15.40 -4.14 47.41
C LEU A 244 16.50 -4.44 46.40
N ASP A 245 16.83 -3.44 45.59
CA ASP A 245 17.94 -3.52 44.63
C ASP A 245 19.01 -2.46 44.92
N LEU A 246 20.15 -2.94 45.42
CA LEU A 246 21.33 -2.15 45.78
C LEU A 246 22.49 -2.40 44.81
N SER A 247 22.25 -3.06 43.70
CA SER A 247 23.30 -3.53 42.78
C SER A 247 24.15 -2.39 42.22
N GLY A 248 25.42 -2.63 41.89
CA GLY A 248 26.23 -1.68 41.12
C GLY A 248 26.60 -0.37 41.83
N ASN A 249 26.51 -0.30 43.16
CA ASN A 249 26.86 0.88 43.94
C ASN A 249 28.38 0.97 44.25
N CYS A 250 29.02 -0.20 44.36
CA CYS A 250 30.48 -0.34 44.38
C CYS A 250 30.90 -1.42 43.36
N PRO A 251 30.82 -1.10 42.06
CA PRO A 251 30.84 -2.11 41.01
C PRO A 251 32.18 -2.82 40.88
N ARG A 252 32.11 -4.13 40.60
CA ARG A 252 33.26 -4.91 40.11
C ARG A 252 33.48 -4.54 38.65
N CYS A 253 34.54 -3.77 38.39
CA CYS A 253 34.76 -3.16 37.07
C CYS A 253 35.62 -3.98 36.08
N TYR A 254 36.11 -5.16 36.48
CA TYR A 254 36.95 -5.98 35.60
C TYR A 254 36.16 -6.41 34.36
N ASP A 255 36.70 -6.12 33.17
CA ASP A 255 36.07 -6.32 31.85
C ASP A 255 34.67 -5.68 31.68
N ALA A 256 34.35 -4.65 32.48
CA ALA A 256 33.09 -3.93 32.32
C ALA A 256 33.04 -3.26 30.92
N PRO A 257 31.98 -3.51 30.12
CA PRO A 257 31.85 -2.93 28.77
C PRO A 257 31.38 -1.47 28.78
N TYR A 258 31.45 -0.81 29.95
CA TYR A 258 31.03 0.56 30.19
C TYR A 258 32.03 1.25 31.13
N PRO A 259 32.11 2.60 31.11
CA PRO A 259 32.87 3.34 32.11
C PRO A 259 32.40 2.97 33.51
N CYS A 260 33.30 2.39 34.29
CA CYS A 260 33.02 1.82 35.60
C CYS A 260 34.03 2.37 36.59
N ILE A 261 33.52 2.87 37.72
CA ILE A 261 34.35 3.46 38.78
C ILE A 261 34.11 2.62 40.04
N PRO A 262 35.13 1.85 40.50
CA PRO A 262 35.01 1.10 41.74
C PRO A 262 35.07 2.05 42.94
N CYS A 263 34.54 1.61 44.08
CA CYS A 263 34.61 2.38 45.32
C CYS A 263 36.05 2.46 45.86
N PRO A 264 36.40 3.53 46.61
CA PRO A 264 37.68 3.62 47.32
C PRO A 264 37.82 2.54 48.40
N LYS A 265 36.72 2.28 49.12
CA LYS A 265 36.58 1.09 49.97
C LYS A 265 36.38 -0.11 49.04
N THR A 266 37.05 -1.23 49.32
CA THR A 266 37.10 -2.41 48.43
C THR A 266 35.72 -2.98 48.06
N SER A 267 34.71 -2.77 48.90
CA SER A 267 33.32 -3.16 48.69
C SER A 267 32.36 -2.13 49.25
N ILE A 268 31.08 -2.21 48.87
CA ILE A 268 30.03 -1.51 49.60
C ILE A 268 30.05 -1.93 51.08
N GLN A 269 29.90 -0.96 51.98
CA GLN A 269 29.83 -1.22 53.41
C GLN A 269 28.37 -1.24 53.85
N ILE A 270 27.86 -2.40 54.24
CA ILE A 270 26.48 -2.56 54.70
C ILE A 270 26.52 -2.91 56.18
N HIS A 271 25.90 -2.08 57.02
CA HIS A 271 25.84 -2.31 58.45
C HIS A 271 25.21 -3.68 58.77
N SER A 272 25.68 -4.35 59.82
CA SER A 272 25.28 -5.74 60.13
C SER A 272 23.78 -5.91 60.42
N LYS A 273 23.13 -4.81 60.85
CA LYS A 273 21.69 -4.71 61.16
C LYS A 273 20.87 -3.92 60.12
N ALA A 274 21.47 -3.53 58.99
CA ALA A 274 20.80 -2.67 58.01
C ALA A 274 19.48 -3.26 57.47
N PHE A 275 19.34 -4.58 57.48
CA PHE A 275 18.16 -5.29 56.99
C PHE A 275 17.24 -5.84 58.09
N ASP A 276 17.50 -5.53 59.37
CA ASP A 276 16.76 -6.11 60.50
C ASP A 276 15.26 -5.79 60.44
N SER A 277 14.87 -4.65 59.87
CA SER A 277 13.47 -4.21 59.72
C SER A 277 12.75 -4.83 58.52
N LEU A 278 13.45 -5.49 57.60
CA LEU A 278 12.92 -5.91 56.29
C LEU A 278 12.32 -7.33 56.32
N GLU A 279 11.38 -7.58 57.23
CA GLU A 279 10.82 -8.91 57.46
C GLU A 279 10.01 -9.46 56.26
N ASN A 280 9.47 -8.57 55.44
CA ASN A 280 8.66 -8.90 54.26
C ASN A 280 9.48 -9.07 52.98
N LEU A 281 10.82 -8.94 53.05
CA LEU A 281 11.67 -8.94 51.86
C LEU A 281 11.65 -10.31 51.17
N ARG A 282 11.38 -10.29 49.87
CA ARG A 282 11.30 -11.45 48.99
C ARG A 282 12.44 -11.46 47.98
N ILE A 283 12.87 -10.29 47.51
CA ILE A 283 13.92 -10.16 46.51
C ILE A 283 14.98 -9.20 47.03
N LEU A 284 16.22 -9.69 47.12
CA LEU A 284 17.39 -8.89 47.46
C LEU A 284 18.43 -9.01 46.35
N ARG A 285 18.78 -7.89 45.74
CA ARG A 285 19.82 -7.84 44.71
C ARG A 285 21.01 -7.03 45.17
N LEU A 286 22.16 -7.70 45.18
CA LEU A 286 23.46 -7.18 45.55
C LEU A 286 24.49 -7.47 44.44
N HIS A 287 24.02 -7.50 43.20
CA HIS A 287 24.86 -7.71 42.02
C HIS A 287 25.93 -6.62 41.94
N SER A 288 27.17 -6.98 41.59
CA SER A 288 28.26 -6.04 41.34
C SER A 288 28.42 -5.00 42.46
N ASN A 289 28.66 -5.48 43.68
CA ASN A 289 28.91 -4.65 44.85
C ASN A 289 30.29 -4.89 45.47
N SER A 290 31.14 -5.62 44.73
CA SER A 290 32.51 -5.99 45.11
C SER A 290 32.60 -6.70 46.47
N LEU A 291 31.53 -7.38 46.89
CA LEU A 291 31.46 -8.10 48.18
C LEU A 291 32.48 -9.23 48.23
N GLN A 292 33.17 -9.39 49.36
CA GLN A 292 34.15 -10.46 49.58
C GLN A 292 33.66 -11.53 50.55
N SER A 293 32.74 -11.16 51.44
CA SER A 293 32.08 -12.05 52.40
C SER A 293 30.62 -11.64 52.59
N ILE A 294 29.81 -12.58 53.08
CA ILE A 294 28.38 -12.36 53.32
C ILE A 294 28.06 -12.64 54.79
N PRO A 295 27.85 -11.58 55.60
CA PRO A 295 27.47 -11.75 57.00
C PRO A 295 26.13 -12.48 57.14
N SER A 296 26.10 -13.58 57.90
CA SER A 296 24.84 -14.29 58.18
C SER A 296 23.83 -13.44 58.96
N SER A 297 24.30 -12.38 59.66
CA SER A 297 23.44 -11.45 60.40
C SER A 297 22.43 -10.73 59.49
N TRP A 298 22.78 -10.49 58.22
CA TRP A 298 21.90 -9.84 57.25
C TRP A 298 20.56 -10.56 57.05
N PHE A 299 20.55 -11.88 57.21
CA PHE A 299 19.38 -12.71 56.94
C PHE A 299 18.65 -13.17 58.19
N LYS A 300 19.06 -12.71 59.39
CA LYS A 300 18.52 -13.16 60.67
C LYS A 300 16.98 -13.02 60.76
N ASN A 301 16.44 -11.91 60.25
CA ASN A 301 15.01 -11.61 60.29
C ASN A 301 14.29 -11.86 58.95
N ILE A 302 15.02 -12.11 57.86
CA ILE A 302 14.46 -12.23 56.49
C ILE A 302 14.12 -13.69 56.17
N LYS A 303 12.98 -14.17 56.69
CA LYS A 303 12.60 -15.60 56.55
C LYS A 303 11.96 -15.96 55.22
N ASN A 304 11.46 -14.97 54.49
CA ASN A 304 10.64 -15.14 53.28
C ASN A 304 11.38 -14.85 51.98
N LEU A 305 12.72 -14.71 52.04
CA LEU A 305 13.52 -14.40 50.86
C LEU A 305 13.36 -15.52 49.81
N LYS A 306 13.02 -15.11 48.58
CA LYS A 306 12.79 -15.97 47.42
C LYS A 306 13.89 -15.85 46.38
N GLU A 307 14.40 -14.64 46.15
CA GLU A 307 15.46 -14.38 45.19
C GLU A 307 16.61 -13.63 45.86
N LEU A 308 17.83 -14.15 45.67
CA LEU A 308 19.07 -13.52 46.12
C LEU A 308 20.05 -13.47 44.95
N ASP A 309 20.38 -12.27 44.50
CA ASP A 309 21.40 -12.03 43.48
C ASP A 309 22.70 -11.51 44.12
N LEU A 310 23.75 -12.33 44.04
CA LEU A 310 25.10 -12.07 44.52
C LEU A 310 26.11 -12.12 43.36
N SER A 311 25.67 -12.03 42.12
CA SER A 311 26.52 -12.10 40.93
C SER A 311 27.50 -10.93 40.85
N GLN A 312 28.61 -11.11 40.12
CA GLN A 312 29.65 -10.09 39.91
C GLN A 312 30.27 -9.53 41.20
N ASN A 313 30.39 -10.34 42.26
CA ASN A 313 31.13 -9.98 43.47
C ASN A 313 32.48 -10.73 43.52
N PHE A 314 33.17 -10.78 44.66
CA PHE A 314 34.41 -11.51 44.88
C PHE A 314 34.21 -12.68 45.87
N LEU A 315 33.12 -13.44 45.71
CA LEU A 315 32.65 -14.43 46.68
C LEU A 315 33.21 -15.84 46.47
N MET A 316 34.23 -16.05 45.63
CA MET A 316 34.79 -17.39 45.37
C MET A 316 35.12 -18.17 46.65
N LYS A 317 35.71 -17.50 47.66
CA LYS A 317 36.04 -18.11 48.95
C LYS A 317 34.79 -18.35 49.82
N GLU A 318 33.88 -17.38 49.84
CA GLU A 318 32.61 -17.46 50.58
C GLU A 318 31.74 -18.62 50.09
N ILE A 319 31.74 -18.94 48.79
CA ILE A 319 30.97 -20.05 48.21
C ILE A 319 31.40 -21.43 48.76
N GLY A 320 32.68 -21.58 49.13
CA GLY A 320 33.20 -22.79 49.74
C GLY A 320 32.76 -23.00 51.20
N ASP A 321 32.31 -21.94 51.89
CA ASP A 321 31.82 -21.99 53.28
C ASP A 321 30.29 -21.81 53.35
N ALA A 322 29.80 -20.69 52.83
CA ALA A 322 28.40 -20.36 52.58
C ALA A 322 27.46 -20.60 53.77
N GLN A 323 27.88 -20.23 54.99
CA GLN A 323 27.08 -20.41 56.21
C GLN A 323 25.78 -19.60 56.19
N PHE A 324 25.76 -18.47 55.50
CA PHE A 324 24.58 -17.61 55.40
C PHE A 324 23.36 -18.32 54.77
N LEU A 325 23.58 -19.35 53.95
CA LEU A 325 22.51 -20.13 53.31
C LEU A 325 21.61 -20.86 54.33
N THR A 326 22.15 -21.19 55.51
CA THR A 326 21.37 -21.84 56.58
C THR A 326 20.21 -20.98 57.10
N PHE A 327 20.27 -19.66 56.87
CA PHE A 327 19.23 -18.71 57.23
C PHE A 327 18.19 -18.52 56.10
N LEU A 328 18.37 -19.16 54.94
CA LEU A 328 17.59 -18.94 53.73
C LEU A 328 16.88 -20.20 53.20
N PRO A 329 16.16 -20.98 54.02
CA PRO A 329 15.50 -22.22 53.55
C PRO A 329 14.37 -21.97 52.55
N SER A 330 13.82 -20.75 52.52
CA SER A 330 12.71 -20.35 51.64
C SER A 330 13.15 -19.96 50.23
N LEU A 331 14.47 -19.91 49.97
CA LEU A 331 15.05 -19.38 48.76
C LEU A 331 14.68 -20.25 47.55
N VAL A 332 14.23 -19.59 46.49
CA VAL A 332 13.83 -20.21 45.22
C VAL A 332 14.89 -19.95 44.15
N GLN A 333 15.50 -18.76 44.15
CA GLN A 333 16.55 -18.38 43.21
C GLN A 333 17.79 -17.81 43.89
N LEU A 334 18.96 -18.29 43.46
CA LEU A 334 20.27 -17.84 43.91
C LEU A 334 21.20 -17.58 42.72
N ASP A 335 21.63 -16.35 42.50
CA ASP A 335 22.64 -16.05 41.47
C ASP A 335 24.00 -15.80 42.10
N LEU A 336 24.98 -16.62 41.73
CA LEU A 336 26.37 -16.50 42.16
C LEU A 336 27.30 -16.29 40.96
N SER A 337 26.79 -15.95 39.79
CA SER A 337 27.58 -15.84 38.56
C SER A 337 28.73 -14.83 38.67
N PHE A 338 29.84 -15.07 37.97
CA PHE A 338 30.99 -14.17 37.85
C PHE A 338 31.66 -13.77 39.18
N ASN A 339 31.68 -14.68 40.17
CA ASN A 339 32.38 -14.46 41.45
C ASN A 339 33.85 -14.91 41.47
N PHE A 340 34.42 -15.22 40.30
CA PHE A 340 35.80 -15.70 40.15
C PHE A 340 36.85 -14.72 40.71
N GLU A 341 37.97 -15.25 41.19
CA GLU A 341 39.11 -14.45 41.61
C GLU A 341 39.94 -14.00 40.41
N LEU A 342 40.36 -12.72 40.38
CA LEU A 342 41.10 -12.18 39.25
C LEU A 342 42.48 -12.84 39.13
N LYS A 343 42.85 -13.22 37.90
CA LYS A 343 44.13 -13.87 37.59
C LYS A 343 44.33 -15.25 38.26
N VAL A 344 43.29 -15.83 38.84
CA VAL A 344 43.33 -17.17 39.43
C VAL A 344 42.45 -18.08 38.58
N TYR A 345 43.05 -19.17 38.10
CA TYR A 345 42.36 -20.17 37.30
C TYR A 345 42.15 -21.44 38.13
N SER A 346 40.97 -21.57 38.72
CA SER A 346 40.64 -22.76 39.53
C SER A 346 40.26 -23.93 38.62
N PRO A 347 40.86 -25.13 38.80
CA PRO A 347 40.52 -26.28 37.97
C PRO A 347 39.09 -26.79 38.24
N TYR A 348 38.62 -26.67 39.49
CA TYR A 348 37.29 -27.07 39.96
C TYR A 348 36.59 -25.91 40.67
N LEU A 349 35.27 -25.98 40.77
CA LEU A 349 34.44 -25.13 41.64
C LEU A 349 34.10 -25.90 42.92
N ASN A 350 34.59 -25.45 44.07
CA ASN A 350 34.26 -26.07 45.36
C ASN A 350 33.00 -25.44 45.93
N LEU A 351 31.96 -26.25 46.11
CA LEU A 351 30.68 -25.82 46.63
C LEU A 351 30.46 -26.36 48.05
N SER A 352 30.07 -25.50 48.98
CA SER A 352 29.83 -25.90 50.37
C SER A 352 28.70 -26.91 50.51
N LYS A 353 28.79 -27.78 51.52
CA LYS A 353 27.70 -28.69 51.91
C LYS A 353 26.45 -27.94 52.41
N THR A 354 26.59 -26.68 52.83
CA THR A 354 25.48 -25.87 53.37
C THR A 354 24.41 -25.52 52.35
N PHE A 355 24.70 -25.58 51.06
CA PHE A 355 23.68 -25.44 50.00
C PHE A 355 22.54 -26.45 50.20
N SER A 356 22.77 -27.54 50.95
CA SER A 356 21.77 -28.59 51.20
C SER A 356 20.63 -28.15 52.10
N SER A 357 20.81 -27.03 52.79
CA SER A 357 19.74 -26.35 53.50
C SER A 357 18.69 -25.72 52.58
N LEU A 358 19.00 -25.48 51.29
CA LEU A 358 18.12 -24.81 50.34
C LEU A 358 17.10 -25.80 49.72
N SER A 359 16.15 -26.29 50.53
CA SER A 359 15.19 -27.31 50.09
C SER A 359 14.20 -26.84 49.03
N ASN A 360 13.95 -25.53 48.96
CA ASN A 360 13.00 -24.91 48.03
C ASN A 360 13.66 -24.33 46.77
N LEU A 361 14.97 -24.55 46.60
CA LEU A 361 15.71 -23.96 45.48
C LEU A 361 15.23 -24.58 44.15
N GLU A 362 14.74 -23.71 43.28
CA GLU A 362 14.44 -24.03 41.89
C GLU A 362 15.54 -23.50 40.96
N THR A 363 16.26 -22.46 41.41
CA THR A 363 17.22 -21.67 40.62
C THR A 363 18.58 -21.41 41.25
N LEU A 364 19.67 -21.68 40.51
CA LEU A 364 21.07 -21.38 40.82
C LEU A 364 21.76 -21.08 39.51
N ARG A 365 22.56 -20.03 39.53
CA ARG A 365 23.35 -19.65 38.37
C ARG A 365 24.82 -19.60 38.77
N LEU A 366 25.63 -20.36 38.06
CA LEU A 366 27.07 -20.47 38.28
C LEU A 366 27.82 -20.21 36.97
N LYS A 367 27.59 -19.02 36.40
CA LYS A 367 28.19 -18.62 35.12
C LYS A 367 29.56 -17.98 35.30
N GLY A 368 30.43 -18.09 34.30
CA GLY A 368 31.60 -17.23 34.19
C GLY A 368 32.70 -17.48 35.21
N TYR A 369 32.80 -18.70 35.76
CA TYR A 369 33.89 -19.08 36.66
C TYR A 369 35.11 -19.61 35.92
N VAL A 370 34.94 -19.99 34.65
CA VAL A 370 36.01 -20.44 33.75
C VAL A 370 36.73 -21.69 34.29
N PHE A 371 36.14 -22.48 35.19
CA PHE A 371 36.74 -23.76 35.63
C PHE A 371 36.76 -24.79 34.50
N LYS A 372 37.63 -25.78 34.64
CA LYS A 372 37.97 -26.78 33.62
C LYS A 372 37.12 -28.04 33.72
N GLU A 373 36.95 -28.53 34.93
CA GLU A 373 36.25 -29.77 35.23
C GLU A 373 35.13 -29.49 36.24
N LEU A 374 34.03 -30.22 36.10
CA LEU A 374 32.95 -30.23 37.08
C LEU A 374 33.29 -31.24 38.16
N ASN A 375 33.52 -30.78 39.39
CA ASN A 375 33.53 -31.65 40.57
C ASN A 375 32.45 -31.19 41.53
N ILE A 376 31.22 -31.61 41.26
CA ILE A 376 30.06 -31.29 42.09
C ILE A 376 29.92 -32.43 43.10
N GLU A 377 30.53 -32.29 44.29
CA GLU A 377 30.31 -33.26 45.38
C GLU A 377 28.84 -33.22 45.80
N ALA A 378 28.25 -34.41 45.96
CA ALA A 378 26.83 -34.60 46.20
C ALA A 378 26.37 -33.98 47.53
N SER A 379 25.91 -32.74 47.44
CA SER A 379 24.71 -32.29 48.13
C SER A 379 24.30 -30.95 47.53
N SER A 380 23.10 -30.96 46.92
CA SER A 380 22.16 -29.84 46.69
C SER A 380 22.36 -28.83 45.57
N TYR A 381 21.93 -29.16 44.35
CA TYR A 381 21.81 -28.14 43.29
C TYR A 381 20.63 -28.43 42.37
N GLN A 382 19.66 -27.48 42.30
CA GLN A 382 18.51 -27.41 41.39
C GLN A 382 18.19 -25.93 41.10
N SER A 383 18.15 -25.53 39.82
CA SER A 383 18.90 -24.32 39.36
C SER A 383 18.73 -23.64 37.92
N LEU A 384 17.96 -22.58 37.62
CA LEU A 384 17.54 -22.03 36.30
C LEU A 384 18.39 -21.19 35.32
N VAL A 385 18.05 -21.45 34.05
CA VAL A 385 18.53 -21.07 32.69
C VAL A 385 17.48 -20.18 31.98
N LYS A 386 17.65 -19.83 30.68
CA LYS A 386 16.70 -19.14 29.76
C LYS A 386 15.20 -19.24 30.17
N GLU A 387 14.43 -18.16 30.00
CA GLU A 387 13.00 -18.05 30.36
C GLU A 387 12.10 -19.21 29.87
N ASP A 388 12.39 -19.80 28.72
CA ASP A 388 11.63 -20.97 28.24
C ASP A 388 11.89 -22.21 29.08
N CYS A 389 13.12 -22.36 29.57
CA CYS A 389 13.56 -23.45 30.41
C CYS A 389 13.10 -23.31 31.88
N LEU A 390 12.89 -22.08 32.37
CA LEU A 390 12.16 -21.72 33.62
C LEU A 390 10.82 -22.44 33.76
N ASN A 391 10.10 -22.60 32.65
CA ASN A 391 8.78 -23.20 32.68
C ASN A 391 8.79 -24.73 32.79
N TYR A 392 9.91 -25.39 32.53
CA TYR A 392 10.02 -26.85 32.59
C TYR A 392 10.28 -27.37 34.02
N GLY A 393 10.72 -26.49 34.92
CA GLY A 393 10.91 -26.76 36.34
C GLY A 393 12.36 -26.55 36.78
N LYS A 394 12.82 -27.46 37.65
CA LYS A 394 14.16 -27.39 38.26
C LYS A 394 15.26 -27.47 37.22
N THR A 395 16.30 -26.66 37.33
CA THR A 395 17.24 -26.54 36.19
C THR A 395 18.71 -26.57 36.61
N LEU A 396 19.72 -26.46 35.75
CA LEU A 396 21.07 -26.06 36.14
C LEU A 396 21.69 -25.12 35.10
N ASP A 397 22.10 -23.89 35.47
CA ASP A 397 22.78 -22.98 34.54
C ASP A 397 24.31 -22.94 34.77
N LEU A 398 25.02 -23.65 33.89
CA LEU A 398 26.48 -23.72 33.83
C LEU A 398 27.02 -23.03 32.58
N SER A 399 26.25 -22.13 31.97
CA SER A 399 26.68 -21.42 30.76
C SER A 399 27.91 -20.54 30.99
N ARG A 400 28.68 -20.31 29.92
CA ARG A 400 29.87 -19.44 29.93
C ARG A 400 30.94 -19.89 30.93
N ASN A 401 31.17 -21.19 31.02
CA ASN A 401 32.32 -21.75 31.73
C ASN A 401 33.35 -22.29 30.72
N ASN A 402 34.38 -22.97 31.19
CA ASN A 402 35.38 -23.61 30.31
C ASN A 402 35.34 -25.13 30.44
N VAL A 403 34.13 -25.69 30.60
CA VAL A 403 33.92 -27.13 30.63
C VAL A 403 34.27 -27.68 29.26
N PHE A 404 35.24 -28.58 29.19
CA PHE A 404 35.68 -29.22 27.94
C PHE A 404 35.25 -30.67 27.83
N PHE A 405 34.93 -31.30 28.97
CA PHE A 405 34.53 -32.70 29.09
C PHE A 405 33.41 -32.84 30.11
N VAL A 406 32.49 -33.79 29.87
CA VAL A 406 31.35 -34.08 30.74
C VAL A 406 31.36 -35.55 31.12
N ASN A 407 31.45 -35.85 32.41
CA ASN A 407 31.36 -37.22 32.93
C ASN A 407 29.95 -37.50 33.49
N PRO A 408 29.47 -38.76 33.41
CA PRO A 408 28.20 -39.15 34.03
C PRO A 408 28.14 -38.85 35.53
N SER A 409 29.24 -39.04 36.25
CA SER A 409 29.35 -38.77 37.69
C SER A 409 29.09 -37.31 38.06
N ASP A 410 29.35 -36.37 37.14
CA ASP A 410 29.20 -34.93 37.39
C ASP A 410 27.75 -34.55 37.70
N PHE A 411 26.80 -35.38 37.25
CA PHE A 411 25.36 -35.20 37.47
C PHE A 411 24.75 -36.24 38.40
N GLN A 412 25.57 -36.98 39.15
CA GLN A 412 25.07 -37.96 40.11
C GLN A 412 24.20 -37.27 41.16
N GLY A 413 22.97 -37.78 41.37
CA GLY A 413 21.99 -37.20 42.29
C GLY A 413 21.12 -36.08 41.71
N LEU A 414 21.33 -35.67 40.45
CA LEU A 414 20.55 -34.63 39.77
C LEU A 414 19.39 -35.18 38.91
N SER A 415 18.82 -36.34 39.27
CA SER A 415 17.78 -37.02 38.45
C SER A 415 16.46 -36.24 38.32
N SER A 416 16.22 -35.30 39.21
CA SER A 416 15.03 -34.44 39.26
C SER A 416 15.16 -33.17 38.41
N LEU A 417 16.32 -32.97 37.78
CA LEU A 417 16.57 -31.87 36.86
C LEU A 417 15.65 -31.96 35.65
N LYS A 418 15.08 -30.83 35.25
CA LYS A 418 14.20 -30.67 34.09
C LYS A 418 14.86 -29.88 32.98
N CYS A 419 15.80 -29.01 33.30
CA CYS A 419 16.57 -28.32 32.29
C CYS A 419 18.04 -28.16 32.66
N LEU A 420 18.93 -28.14 31.66
CA LEU A 420 20.35 -27.96 31.84
C LEU A 420 20.87 -27.03 30.74
N ASN A 421 21.66 -26.03 31.13
CA ASN A 421 22.36 -25.15 30.19
C ASN A 421 23.85 -25.32 30.33
N LEU A 422 24.44 -25.78 29.24
CA LEU A 422 25.87 -25.90 29.05
C LEU A 422 26.33 -24.98 27.92
N SER A 423 25.55 -23.96 27.55
CA SER A 423 25.89 -23.06 26.46
C SER A 423 27.20 -22.32 26.71
N ASP A 424 27.87 -21.93 25.64
CA ASP A 424 29.11 -21.13 25.70
C ASP A 424 30.19 -21.79 26.56
N ASN A 425 30.33 -23.11 26.47
CA ASN A 425 31.44 -23.86 27.05
C ASN A 425 32.43 -24.29 25.95
N ALA A 426 33.43 -25.10 26.32
CA ALA A 426 34.44 -25.60 25.41
C ALA A 426 34.26 -27.10 25.12
N ILE A 427 33.03 -27.63 25.25
CA ILE A 427 32.78 -29.07 25.17
C ILE A 427 33.03 -29.54 23.74
N SER A 428 34.07 -30.37 23.58
CA SER A 428 34.49 -30.94 22.30
C SER A 428 34.48 -32.47 22.32
N GLN A 429 33.69 -33.05 23.22
CA GLN A 429 33.58 -34.50 23.40
C GLN A 429 32.70 -35.11 22.31
N THR A 430 33.07 -36.32 21.87
CA THR A 430 32.24 -37.19 21.04
C THR A 430 31.23 -37.92 21.94
N LEU A 431 29.98 -37.45 21.93
CA LEU A 431 28.95 -37.98 22.81
C LEU A 431 28.51 -39.37 22.36
N ASN A 432 28.58 -40.35 23.26
CA ASN A 432 28.21 -41.74 22.95
C ASN A 432 26.87 -42.18 23.56
N GLY A 433 26.27 -41.33 24.40
CA GLY A 433 24.97 -41.57 25.03
C GLY A 433 25.07 -42.10 26.47
N SER A 434 26.15 -41.78 27.17
CA SER A 434 26.36 -42.15 28.58
C SER A 434 26.48 -40.94 29.51
N GLU A 435 26.89 -39.80 28.94
CA GLU A 435 27.29 -38.58 29.63
C GLU A 435 26.18 -38.00 30.53
N PHE A 436 24.91 -38.16 30.15
CA PHE A 436 23.78 -37.64 30.92
C PHE A 436 22.92 -38.74 31.56
N SER A 437 23.48 -39.93 31.79
CA SER A 437 22.72 -41.12 32.23
C SER A 437 21.96 -40.93 33.55
N TYR A 438 22.44 -40.07 34.45
CA TYR A 438 21.74 -39.73 35.69
C TYR A 438 20.60 -38.72 35.52
N LEU A 439 20.54 -37.99 34.40
CA LEU A 439 19.55 -36.95 34.11
C LEU A 439 18.28 -37.52 33.43
N SER A 440 17.78 -38.65 33.94
CA SER A 440 16.62 -39.36 33.37
C SER A 440 15.33 -38.52 33.30
N GLY A 441 15.23 -37.46 34.12
CA GLY A 441 14.07 -36.56 34.18
C GLY A 441 14.15 -35.34 33.25
N LEU A 442 15.24 -35.16 32.49
CA LEU A 442 15.55 -33.95 31.74
C LEU A 442 14.60 -33.75 30.55
N LYS A 443 14.12 -32.53 30.37
CA LYS A 443 13.20 -32.12 29.30
C LYS A 443 13.81 -31.07 28.36
N TYR A 444 14.72 -30.24 28.85
CA TYR A 444 15.38 -29.19 28.07
C TYR A 444 16.89 -29.30 28.22
N LEU A 445 17.62 -29.34 27.11
CA LEU A 445 19.08 -29.25 27.10
C LEU A 445 19.54 -28.13 26.16
N ASP A 446 20.19 -27.11 26.72
CA ASP A 446 20.91 -26.10 25.94
C ASP A 446 22.39 -26.48 25.86
N PHE A 447 22.84 -26.79 24.65
CA PHE A 447 24.21 -27.13 24.32
C PHE A 447 24.81 -26.17 23.29
N SER A 448 24.18 -25.01 23.11
CA SER A 448 24.57 -24.04 22.08
C SER A 448 25.97 -23.46 22.32
N ASN A 449 26.64 -23.03 21.25
CA ASN A 449 27.97 -22.41 21.32
C ASN A 449 29.03 -23.33 21.99
N ASN A 450 29.01 -24.62 21.67
CA ASN A 450 30.05 -25.58 22.04
C ASN A 450 30.82 -26.05 20.79
N ARG A 451 31.56 -27.16 20.90
CA ARG A 451 32.33 -27.77 19.80
C ARG A 451 31.98 -29.26 19.67
N VAL A 452 30.73 -29.62 19.91
CA VAL A 452 30.29 -31.01 19.98
C VAL A 452 30.52 -31.74 18.65
N ASP A 453 30.98 -32.98 18.78
CA ASP A 453 31.08 -33.92 17.67
C ASP A 453 30.00 -35.01 17.83
N LEU A 454 29.07 -35.09 16.89
CA LEU A 454 27.95 -36.04 16.88
C LEU A 454 28.21 -37.25 15.97
N LEU A 455 29.42 -37.79 16.05
CA LEU A 455 29.84 -38.99 15.33
C LEU A 455 28.98 -40.23 15.63
N TYR A 456 28.54 -40.43 16.88
CA TYR A 456 27.80 -41.62 17.27
C TYR A 456 26.29 -41.44 17.16
N GLN A 457 25.60 -42.36 16.46
CA GLN A 457 24.14 -42.45 16.36
C GLN A 457 23.43 -42.62 17.72
N THR A 458 24.16 -42.97 18.78
CA THR A 458 23.65 -43.15 20.14
C THR A 458 23.78 -41.90 21.00
N ALA A 459 24.33 -40.80 20.49
CA ALA A 459 24.42 -39.54 21.22
C ALA A 459 23.05 -39.15 21.80
N PHE A 460 23.02 -38.76 23.08
CA PHE A 460 21.84 -38.36 23.84
C PHE A 460 20.72 -39.42 24.00
N LYS A 461 20.95 -40.68 23.63
CA LYS A 461 19.96 -41.78 23.73
C LYS A 461 19.44 -42.00 25.16
N GLU A 462 20.24 -41.66 26.16
CA GLU A 462 19.90 -41.73 27.58
C GLU A 462 18.80 -40.73 28.00
N LEU A 463 18.62 -39.63 27.25
CA LEU A 463 17.68 -38.54 27.55
C LEU A 463 16.27 -38.81 26.99
N LYS A 464 15.61 -39.84 27.52
CA LYS A 464 14.33 -40.36 27.00
C LYS A 464 13.12 -39.42 27.11
N LEU A 465 13.18 -38.41 27.98
CA LEU A 465 12.10 -37.44 28.21
C LEU A 465 12.40 -36.07 27.61
N LEU A 466 13.47 -35.95 26.81
CA LEU A 466 13.88 -34.69 26.24
C LEU A 466 12.84 -34.18 25.24
N GLU A 467 12.36 -32.96 25.45
CA GLU A 467 11.38 -32.27 24.62
C GLU A 467 12.04 -31.18 23.76
N ILE A 468 13.05 -30.49 24.30
CA ILE A 468 13.79 -29.41 23.64
C ILE A 468 15.29 -29.69 23.68
N LEU A 469 15.93 -29.56 22.52
CA LEU A 469 17.38 -29.64 22.35
C LEU A 469 17.88 -28.45 21.52
N ASP A 470 18.75 -27.64 22.11
CA ASP A 470 19.44 -26.54 21.41
C ASP A 470 20.89 -26.93 21.15
N LEU A 471 21.23 -27.12 19.88
CA LEU A 471 22.57 -27.44 19.37
C LEU A 471 23.14 -26.30 18.53
N SER A 472 22.59 -25.09 18.66
CA SER A 472 22.98 -23.94 17.84
C SER A 472 24.46 -23.61 17.96
N ASN A 473 25.08 -23.12 16.89
CA ASN A 473 26.47 -22.66 16.84
C ASN A 473 27.53 -23.70 17.28
N ASN A 474 27.37 -24.97 16.94
CA ASN A 474 28.34 -26.06 17.11
C ASN A 474 29.11 -26.36 15.80
N GLN A 475 29.63 -25.32 15.14
CA GLN A 475 30.16 -25.38 13.76
C GLN A 475 31.45 -26.21 13.56
N HIS A 476 32.07 -26.76 14.61
CA HIS A 476 33.47 -27.23 14.53
C HIS A 476 33.66 -28.62 13.91
N TYR A 477 32.77 -29.60 14.20
CA TYR A 477 32.97 -31.01 13.80
C TYR A 477 31.75 -31.69 13.13
N PHE A 478 30.74 -30.94 12.71
CA PHE A 478 29.40 -31.53 12.62
C PHE A 478 29.13 -32.41 11.37
N MET A 479 29.28 -33.72 11.51
CA MET A 479 28.42 -34.72 10.88
C MET A 479 27.31 -35.08 11.88
N ALA A 480 26.04 -34.86 11.51
CA ALA A 480 24.91 -34.92 12.44
C ALA A 480 24.26 -36.31 12.52
N GLU A 481 25.01 -37.41 12.45
CA GLU A 481 24.40 -38.76 12.44
C GLU A 481 23.76 -39.14 13.80
N GLY A 482 24.22 -38.51 14.89
CA GLY A 482 23.75 -38.72 16.26
C GLY A 482 22.29 -38.38 16.59
N VAL A 483 21.66 -37.44 15.88
CA VAL A 483 20.35 -36.86 16.27
C VAL A 483 19.17 -37.64 15.66
N THR A 484 19.26 -38.97 15.56
CA THR A 484 18.33 -39.77 14.73
C THR A 484 17.37 -40.65 15.52
N GLN A 485 17.46 -40.71 16.86
CA GLN A 485 16.70 -41.69 17.67
C GLN A 485 15.80 -41.08 18.75
N PHE A 486 15.53 -39.77 18.74
CA PHE A 486 14.64 -39.17 19.72
C PHE A 486 13.17 -39.47 19.45
N GLN A 487 12.51 -40.13 20.39
CA GLN A 487 11.08 -40.42 20.31
C GLN A 487 10.19 -39.31 20.90
N SER A 488 10.73 -38.50 21.82
CA SER A 488 9.99 -37.47 22.57
C SER A 488 10.30 -36.03 22.14
N LEU A 489 11.31 -35.82 21.27
CA LEU A 489 11.79 -34.49 20.93
C LEU A 489 10.74 -33.73 20.10
N ARG A 490 10.37 -32.53 20.57
CA ARG A 490 9.36 -31.67 19.97
C ARG A 490 9.98 -30.46 19.28
N ILE A 491 11.01 -29.88 19.89
CA ILE A 491 11.68 -28.68 19.39
C ILE A 491 13.17 -28.96 19.23
N LEU A 492 13.69 -28.67 18.04
CA LEU A 492 15.11 -28.75 17.75
C LEU A 492 15.59 -27.40 17.22
N GLU A 493 16.43 -26.74 18.01
CA GLU A 493 17.14 -25.54 17.59
C GLU A 493 18.52 -25.92 17.07
N PHE A 494 18.74 -25.67 15.77
CA PHE A 494 19.94 -26.04 15.05
C PHE A 494 20.51 -24.85 14.27
N ARG A 495 20.42 -23.66 14.87
CA ARG A 495 20.80 -22.41 14.23
C ARG A 495 22.31 -22.30 14.08
N GLY A 496 22.77 -21.77 12.95
CA GLY A 496 24.18 -21.43 12.78
C GLY A 496 25.12 -22.64 12.83
N ASN A 497 24.71 -23.78 12.28
CA ASN A 497 25.55 -24.96 12.07
C ASN A 497 25.89 -25.14 10.58
N ARG A 498 26.47 -26.28 10.22
CA ARG A 498 26.53 -26.76 8.82
C ARG A 498 25.70 -28.03 8.73
N LEU A 499 24.69 -28.00 7.86
CA LEU A 499 23.72 -29.08 7.75
C LEU A 499 24.08 -29.96 6.54
N ASP A 500 24.69 -31.11 6.80
CA ASP A 500 25.16 -32.04 5.76
C ASP A 500 24.26 -33.28 5.58
N ALA A 501 23.41 -33.60 6.58
CA ALA A 501 22.41 -34.69 6.53
C ALA A 501 21.19 -34.35 7.41
N LEU A 502 20.04 -34.97 7.13
CA LEU A 502 18.79 -34.78 7.89
C LEU A 502 18.37 -36.03 8.64
N TRP A 503 17.57 -35.80 9.67
CA TRP A 503 17.34 -36.76 10.74
C TRP A 503 15.96 -37.40 10.64
N ASN A 504 15.91 -38.70 10.92
CA ASN A 504 14.67 -39.43 11.14
C ASN A 504 14.07 -39.10 12.52
N LEU A 505 13.49 -37.91 12.65
CA LEU A 505 12.83 -37.45 13.87
C LEU A 505 11.32 -37.50 13.69
N THR A 506 10.66 -38.53 14.22
CA THR A 506 9.24 -38.77 13.93
C THR A 506 8.27 -37.88 14.71
N SER A 507 8.72 -37.28 15.81
CA SER A 507 7.86 -36.56 16.78
C SER A 507 8.07 -35.04 16.79
N LEU A 508 8.97 -34.53 15.93
CA LEU A 508 9.37 -33.13 15.95
C LEU A 508 8.25 -32.23 15.44
N GLU A 509 7.93 -31.17 16.19
CA GLU A 509 6.89 -30.19 15.88
C GLU A 509 7.50 -28.87 15.39
N GLU A 510 8.67 -28.49 15.90
CA GLU A 510 9.34 -27.23 15.57
C GLU A 510 10.81 -27.47 15.22
N LEU A 511 11.22 -26.93 14.08
CA LEU A 511 12.59 -27.03 13.59
C LEU A 511 13.11 -25.64 13.22
N ASP A 512 14.15 -25.20 13.93
CA ASP A 512 14.91 -24.00 13.59
C ASP A 512 16.24 -24.37 12.94
N ILE A 513 16.33 -24.14 11.63
CA ILE A 513 17.55 -24.29 10.82
C ILE A 513 17.95 -22.95 10.20
N SER A 514 17.68 -21.85 10.90
CA SER A 514 18.10 -20.51 10.53
C SER A 514 19.62 -20.34 10.59
N PHE A 515 20.16 -19.35 9.87
CA PHE A 515 21.60 -19.01 9.85
C PHE A 515 22.56 -20.16 9.45
N ASN A 516 22.08 -21.25 8.84
CA ASN A 516 22.91 -22.38 8.37
C ASN A 516 23.58 -22.14 7.01
N SER A 517 23.55 -20.90 6.49
CA SER A 517 24.10 -20.53 5.17
C SER A 517 23.59 -21.38 4.00
N LEU A 518 22.39 -21.98 4.13
CA LEU A 518 21.80 -22.86 3.12
C LEU A 518 21.54 -22.09 1.82
N SER A 519 22.04 -22.59 0.69
CA SER A 519 21.85 -21.96 -0.62
C SER A 519 20.68 -22.53 -1.42
N PHE A 520 20.36 -23.81 -1.18
CA PHE A 520 19.19 -24.53 -1.68
C PHE A 520 18.81 -25.64 -0.69
N LEU A 521 17.60 -26.18 -0.81
CA LEU A 521 17.15 -27.39 -0.13
C LEU A 521 16.90 -28.48 -1.19
N PRO A 522 17.61 -29.63 -1.13
CA PRO A 522 17.34 -30.77 -2.03
C PRO A 522 15.92 -31.31 -1.87
N HIS A 523 15.43 -32.07 -2.87
CA HIS A 523 14.10 -32.68 -2.79
C HIS A 523 13.99 -33.74 -1.68
N SER A 524 15.01 -34.60 -1.57
CA SER A 524 15.08 -35.68 -0.57
C SER A 524 14.91 -35.19 0.87
N VAL A 525 15.34 -33.96 1.17
CA VAL A 525 15.19 -33.31 2.48
C VAL A 525 13.74 -33.27 2.94
N PHE A 526 12.81 -32.91 2.06
CA PHE A 526 11.40 -32.77 2.42
C PHE A 526 10.70 -34.12 2.60
N GLU A 527 11.24 -35.19 2.01
CA GLU A 527 10.75 -36.56 2.21
C GLU A 527 11.22 -37.14 3.55
N GLU A 528 12.42 -36.76 3.99
CA GLU A 528 13.01 -37.17 5.27
C GLU A 528 12.54 -36.31 6.46
N MET A 529 11.90 -35.17 6.21
CA MET A 529 11.43 -34.28 7.28
C MET A 529 10.28 -34.90 8.10
N PRO A 530 10.19 -34.55 9.40
CA PRO A 530 9.14 -35.03 10.30
C PRO A 530 7.73 -34.75 9.76
N PRO A 531 6.83 -35.75 9.68
CA PRO A 531 5.45 -35.51 9.26
C PRO A 531 4.65 -34.72 10.31
N SER A 532 5.09 -34.70 11.57
CA SER A 532 4.51 -33.94 12.68
C SER A 532 4.88 -32.45 12.67
N LEU A 533 5.78 -32.01 11.76
CA LEU A 533 6.31 -30.66 11.77
C LEU A 533 5.23 -29.60 11.54
N LYS A 534 5.15 -28.65 12.48
CA LYS A 534 4.23 -27.50 12.49
C LYS A 534 4.94 -26.19 12.19
N ILE A 535 6.16 -26.01 12.69
CA ILE A 535 6.92 -24.77 12.52
C ILE A 535 8.26 -25.09 11.86
N LEU A 536 8.55 -24.42 10.75
CA LEU A 536 9.83 -24.49 10.06
C LEU A 536 10.43 -23.09 9.91
N ASN A 537 11.52 -22.84 10.63
CA ASN A 537 12.27 -21.60 10.54
C ASN A 537 13.53 -21.79 9.68
N LEU A 538 13.55 -21.08 8.55
CA LEU A 538 14.63 -21.06 7.56
C LEU A 538 15.23 -19.66 7.40
N THR A 539 15.05 -18.79 8.39
CA THR A 539 15.48 -17.39 8.31
C THR A 539 16.99 -17.22 8.17
N ASN A 540 17.41 -16.09 7.57
CA ASN A 540 18.82 -15.71 7.46
C ASN A 540 19.71 -16.80 6.82
N ASN A 541 19.15 -17.52 5.84
CA ASN A 541 19.91 -18.40 4.97
C ASN A 541 20.25 -17.67 3.65
N ARG A 542 20.78 -18.39 2.67
CA ARG A 542 21.16 -17.86 1.35
C ARG A 542 20.28 -18.47 0.24
N LEU A 543 19.04 -18.85 0.56
CA LEU A 543 18.14 -19.53 -0.36
C LEU A 543 17.80 -18.61 -1.53
N LYS A 544 18.25 -18.97 -2.73
CA LYS A 544 17.91 -18.25 -3.98
C LYS A 544 16.60 -18.73 -4.59
N SER A 545 16.26 -19.99 -4.33
CA SER A 545 15.04 -20.66 -4.75
C SER A 545 14.53 -21.56 -3.63
N PHE A 546 13.22 -21.78 -3.63
CA PHE A 546 12.53 -22.70 -2.73
C PHE A 546 11.56 -23.54 -3.56
N ILE A 547 11.64 -24.86 -3.46
CA ILE A 547 10.83 -25.78 -4.26
C ILE A 547 9.50 -26.01 -3.53
N TRP A 548 8.55 -25.10 -3.75
CA TRP A 548 7.24 -25.12 -3.10
C TRP A 548 6.43 -26.41 -3.35
N GLY A 549 6.70 -27.12 -4.45
CA GLY A 549 6.05 -28.40 -4.78
C GLY A 549 6.34 -29.54 -3.80
N ASN A 550 7.31 -29.38 -2.89
CA ASN A 550 7.65 -30.37 -1.88
C ASN A 550 6.94 -30.15 -0.53
N LEU A 551 6.31 -28.99 -0.34
CA LEU A 551 5.53 -28.70 0.87
C LEU A 551 4.36 -29.66 1.15
N PRO A 552 3.74 -30.34 0.16
CA PRO A 552 2.68 -31.31 0.44
C PRO A 552 3.11 -32.47 1.34
N SER A 553 4.42 -32.76 1.43
CA SER A 553 4.97 -33.75 2.36
C SER A 553 4.79 -33.35 3.83
N LEU A 554 4.77 -32.04 4.12
CA LEU A 554 4.63 -31.48 5.47
C LEU A 554 3.16 -31.15 5.79
N LYS A 555 2.36 -32.20 5.98
CA LYS A 555 0.88 -32.11 6.10
C LYS A 555 0.38 -31.28 7.29
N ASN A 556 1.20 -31.11 8.32
CA ASN A 556 0.86 -30.41 9.55
C ASN A 556 1.50 -29.02 9.65
N LEU A 557 2.20 -28.54 8.60
CA LEU A 557 2.93 -27.28 8.66
C LEU A 557 1.97 -26.10 8.80
N VAL A 558 2.10 -25.36 9.90
CA VAL A 558 1.30 -24.19 10.25
C VAL A 558 2.06 -22.91 9.92
N THR A 559 3.34 -22.85 10.31
CA THR A 559 4.18 -21.65 10.18
C THR A 559 5.43 -21.97 9.37
N LEU A 560 5.65 -21.18 8.31
CA LEU A 560 6.85 -21.24 7.48
C LEU A 560 7.51 -19.86 7.45
N ASP A 561 8.69 -19.76 8.05
CA ASP A 561 9.49 -18.53 8.03
C ASP A 561 10.67 -18.66 7.07
N LEU A 562 10.62 -17.89 5.99
CA LEU A 562 11.64 -17.79 4.95
C LEU A 562 12.25 -16.37 4.91
N SER A 563 12.11 -15.59 5.97
CA SER A 563 12.57 -14.21 6.03
C SER A 563 14.09 -14.08 5.92
N ASN A 564 14.57 -12.95 5.39
CA ASN A 564 16.00 -12.68 5.20
C ASN A 564 16.71 -13.74 4.33
N ASN A 565 16.11 -14.08 3.19
CA ASN A 565 16.70 -14.96 2.19
C ASN A 565 16.88 -14.20 0.86
N LEU A 566 17.21 -14.92 -0.23
CA LEU A 566 17.43 -14.36 -1.56
C LEU A 566 16.35 -14.80 -2.55
N LEU A 567 15.16 -15.15 -2.05
CA LEU A 567 14.07 -15.67 -2.88
C LEU A 567 13.56 -14.58 -3.83
N THR A 568 13.36 -14.96 -5.09
CA THR A 568 12.89 -14.05 -6.14
C THR A 568 11.43 -14.28 -6.55
N ASN A 569 10.88 -15.47 -6.24
CA ASN A 569 9.57 -15.92 -6.70
C ASN A 569 8.78 -16.60 -5.57
N VAL A 570 7.46 -16.51 -5.67
CA VAL A 570 6.44 -17.19 -4.85
C VAL A 570 5.81 -18.35 -5.65
N PRO A 571 5.10 -19.32 -5.04
CA PRO A 571 4.49 -20.41 -5.80
C PRO A 571 3.40 -19.90 -6.74
N ARG A 572 3.06 -20.68 -7.77
CA ARG A 572 1.97 -20.34 -8.69
C ARG A 572 0.62 -20.28 -7.97
N GLU A 573 0.37 -21.25 -7.10
CA GLU A 573 -0.84 -21.39 -6.27
C GLU A 573 -0.40 -22.01 -4.93
N LEU A 574 -0.54 -21.28 -3.83
CA LEU A 574 -0.10 -21.72 -2.49
C LEU A 574 -0.90 -22.92 -1.97
N SER A 575 -2.20 -22.98 -2.32
CA SER A 575 -3.11 -24.06 -1.92
C SER A 575 -2.70 -25.43 -2.48
N ASN A 576 -2.06 -25.47 -3.66
CA ASN A 576 -1.52 -26.70 -4.23
C ASN A 576 -0.21 -27.14 -3.52
N CYS A 577 0.43 -26.24 -2.79
CA CYS A 577 1.68 -26.51 -2.08
C CYS A 577 1.41 -26.91 -0.62
N SER A 578 0.47 -26.26 0.06
CA SER A 578 0.10 -26.63 1.43
C SER A 578 -1.36 -26.30 1.72
N SER A 579 -2.05 -27.23 2.37
CA SER A 579 -3.42 -27.09 2.85
C SER A 579 -3.53 -26.74 4.33
N SER A 580 -2.42 -26.75 5.07
CA SER A 580 -2.38 -26.53 6.53
C SER A 580 -1.81 -25.17 6.92
N LEU A 581 -1.06 -24.52 6.01
CA LEU A 581 -0.29 -23.31 6.31
C LEU A 581 -1.20 -22.15 6.73
N GLN A 582 -0.90 -21.56 7.88
CA GLN A 582 -1.60 -20.41 8.45
C GLN A 582 -0.74 -19.15 8.43
N GLU A 583 0.57 -19.30 8.58
CA GLU A 583 1.51 -18.19 8.65
C GLU A 583 2.65 -18.38 7.63
N LEU A 584 2.79 -17.40 6.74
CA LEU A 584 3.85 -17.38 5.74
C LEU A 584 4.64 -16.08 5.86
N MET A 585 5.91 -16.19 6.23
CA MET A 585 6.80 -15.04 6.37
C MET A 585 7.85 -15.05 5.27
N LEU A 586 7.84 -13.99 4.45
CA LEU A 586 8.73 -13.81 3.30
C LEU A 586 9.45 -12.45 3.36
N ARG A 587 9.55 -11.86 4.55
CA ARG A 587 10.17 -10.55 4.77
C ARG A 587 11.60 -10.51 4.27
N ASN A 588 12.02 -9.35 3.76
CA ASN A 588 13.40 -9.11 3.34
C ASN A 588 13.94 -10.18 2.38
N ASN A 589 13.18 -10.43 1.31
CA ASN A 589 13.59 -11.24 0.16
C ASN A 589 13.72 -10.32 -1.09
N ARG A 590 13.86 -10.93 -2.26
CA ARG A 590 13.99 -10.22 -3.55
C ARG A 590 12.79 -10.45 -4.46
N ILE A 591 11.61 -10.66 -3.88
CA ILE A 591 10.38 -10.95 -4.65
C ILE A 591 9.96 -9.69 -5.39
N GLN A 592 9.95 -9.76 -6.73
CA GLN A 592 9.60 -8.62 -7.58
C GLN A 592 8.10 -8.57 -7.93
N ARG A 593 7.49 -9.75 -8.11
CA ARG A 593 6.10 -9.90 -8.56
C ARG A 593 5.47 -11.12 -7.91
N LEU A 594 4.20 -11.00 -7.56
CA LEU A 594 3.38 -12.14 -7.14
C LEU A 594 2.84 -12.86 -8.38
N THR A 595 2.67 -14.18 -8.29
CA THR A 595 2.09 -14.98 -9.37
C THR A 595 0.59 -14.70 -9.52
N LYS A 596 0.02 -14.94 -10.71
CA LYS A 596 -1.37 -14.58 -11.03
C LYS A 596 -2.40 -15.20 -10.08
N TYR A 597 -2.14 -16.38 -9.50
CA TYR A 597 -3.08 -17.12 -8.67
C TYR A 597 -2.52 -17.44 -7.27
N PHE A 598 -1.56 -16.65 -6.80
CA PHE A 598 -0.77 -16.94 -5.61
C PHE A 598 -1.59 -17.44 -4.41
N LEU A 599 -2.60 -16.69 -3.94
CA LEU A 599 -3.43 -17.06 -2.78
C LEU A 599 -4.73 -17.77 -3.14
N ARG A 600 -4.91 -18.21 -4.38
CA ARG A 600 -6.15 -18.88 -4.80
C ARG A 600 -6.35 -20.17 -3.99
N GLY A 601 -7.46 -20.26 -3.26
CA GLY A 601 -7.81 -21.44 -2.47
C GLY A 601 -7.05 -21.60 -1.14
N ALA A 602 -6.21 -20.65 -0.75
CA ALA A 602 -5.41 -20.72 0.48
C ALA A 602 -6.22 -20.25 1.71
N PHE A 603 -7.35 -20.91 1.98
CA PHE A 603 -8.34 -20.48 2.99
C PHE A 603 -7.85 -20.53 4.45
N THR A 604 -6.82 -21.32 4.73
CA THR A 604 -6.24 -21.48 6.07
C THR A 604 -5.33 -20.33 6.46
N LEU A 605 -4.82 -19.56 5.49
CA LEU A 605 -3.84 -18.51 5.73
C LEU A 605 -4.45 -17.39 6.58
N ARG A 606 -3.75 -16.98 7.63
CA ARG A 606 -4.12 -15.92 8.58
C ARG A 606 -3.09 -14.81 8.67
N TYR A 607 -1.81 -15.12 8.46
CA TYR A 607 -0.71 -14.16 8.54
C TYR A 607 0.15 -14.27 7.27
N LEU A 608 0.41 -13.12 6.64
CA LEU A 608 1.28 -13.05 5.47
C LEU A 608 2.21 -11.83 5.59
N ASP A 609 3.51 -12.09 5.63
CA ASP A 609 4.53 -11.05 5.60
C ASP A 609 5.23 -11.02 4.25
N LEU A 610 5.03 -9.94 3.49
CA LEU A 610 5.71 -9.65 2.23
C LEU A 610 6.55 -8.37 2.33
N SER A 611 6.79 -7.86 3.54
CA SER A 611 7.52 -6.61 3.77
C SER A 611 8.96 -6.66 3.28
N SER A 612 9.54 -5.49 3.00
CA SER A 612 10.92 -5.33 2.54
C SER A 612 11.30 -6.18 1.32
N ASN A 613 10.38 -6.37 0.38
CA ASN A 613 10.63 -7.03 -0.90
C ASN A 613 10.80 -6.00 -2.04
N LYS A 614 10.67 -6.45 -3.28
CA LYS A 614 10.73 -5.62 -4.49
C LYS A 614 9.39 -5.61 -5.25
N ILE A 615 8.29 -5.82 -4.54
CA ILE A 615 6.95 -5.93 -5.14
C ILE A 615 6.52 -4.55 -5.64
N GLU A 616 6.26 -4.46 -6.94
CA GLU A 616 5.81 -3.21 -7.57
C GLU A 616 4.28 -3.09 -7.63
N ILE A 617 3.57 -4.19 -7.93
CA ILE A 617 2.12 -4.19 -8.20
C ILE A 617 1.50 -5.45 -7.61
N ILE A 618 0.35 -5.28 -6.94
CA ILE A 618 -0.49 -6.37 -6.43
C ILE A 618 -1.81 -6.35 -7.21
N LYS A 619 -2.15 -7.48 -7.84
CA LYS A 619 -3.37 -7.64 -8.66
C LYS A 619 -4.42 -8.46 -7.92
N ARG A 620 -5.70 -8.18 -8.20
CA ARG A 620 -6.86 -8.92 -7.67
C ARG A 620 -6.76 -10.44 -7.86
N SER A 621 -6.19 -10.87 -8.98
CA SER A 621 -6.05 -12.30 -9.27
C SER A 621 -5.13 -13.01 -8.27
N SER A 622 -4.06 -12.34 -7.84
CA SER A 622 -3.09 -12.87 -6.88
C SER A 622 -3.69 -12.92 -5.47
N PHE A 623 -4.51 -11.92 -5.13
CA PHE A 623 -5.14 -11.69 -3.83
C PHE A 623 -6.68 -11.71 -3.94
N PRO A 624 -7.29 -12.90 -4.02
CA PRO A 624 -8.74 -13.01 -4.10
C PRO A 624 -9.39 -12.66 -2.75
N GLU A 625 -10.49 -11.91 -2.80
CA GLU A 625 -11.17 -11.33 -1.63
C GLU A 625 -11.62 -12.37 -0.59
N ASN A 626 -12.05 -13.54 -1.04
CA ASN A 626 -12.47 -14.65 -0.18
C ASN A 626 -11.35 -15.26 0.67
N VAL A 627 -10.08 -14.99 0.33
CA VAL A 627 -8.93 -15.40 1.13
C VAL A 627 -8.37 -14.21 1.89
N ILE A 628 -8.12 -13.10 1.20
CA ILE A 628 -7.40 -11.99 1.83
C ILE A 628 -8.20 -11.31 2.93
N ASN A 629 -9.52 -11.25 2.83
CA ASN A 629 -10.37 -10.67 3.89
C ASN A 629 -10.42 -11.54 5.15
N ASN A 630 -9.94 -12.78 5.09
CA ASN A 630 -9.83 -13.70 6.23
C ASN A 630 -8.46 -13.64 6.92
N LEU A 631 -7.51 -12.86 6.39
CA LEU A 631 -6.24 -12.60 7.04
C LEU A 631 -6.45 -11.75 8.30
N LYS A 632 -5.74 -12.11 9.37
CA LYS A 632 -5.63 -11.27 10.55
C LYS A 632 -4.65 -10.12 10.31
N MET A 633 -3.52 -10.42 9.65
CA MET A 633 -2.47 -9.44 9.43
C MET A 633 -1.78 -9.64 8.07
N LEU A 634 -1.47 -8.52 7.41
CA LEU A 634 -0.76 -8.49 6.14
C LEU A 634 0.30 -7.37 6.16
N LEU A 635 1.57 -7.74 6.06
CA LEU A 635 2.68 -6.78 6.06
C LEU A 635 3.17 -6.53 4.64
N LEU A 636 3.15 -5.27 4.22
CA LEU A 636 3.49 -4.82 2.86
C LEU A 636 4.55 -3.72 2.81
N HIS A 637 4.90 -3.14 3.96
CA HIS A 637 5.79 -1.99 4.06
C HIS A 637 7.19 -2.28 3.47
N GLY A 638 7.90 -1.24 3.04
CA GLY A 638 9.24 -1.39 2.46
C GLY A 638 9.28 -2.00 1.04
N ASN A 639 8.14 -2.07 0.34
CA ASN A 639 8.07 -2.45 -1.07
C ASN A 639 7.98 -1.21 -2.01
N PRO A 640 8.59 -1.25 -3.21
CA PRO A 640 8.57 -0.14 -4.15
C PRO A 640 7.28 -0.11 -5.00
N PHE A 641 6.13 0.15 -4.37
CA PHE A 641 4.85 0.12 -5.08
C PHE A 641 4.76 1.16 -6.21
N LYS A 642 4.36 0.73 -7.41
CA LYS A 642 4.06 1.60 -8.55
C LYS A 642 2.61 2.05 -8.47
N CYS A 643 2.40 3.32 -8.20
CA CYS A 643 1.10 3.94 -7.99
C CYS A 643 0.61 4.62 -9.27
N ASN A 644 0.37 3.81 -10.30
CA ASN A 644 -0.26 4.21 -11.56
C ASN A 644 -1.65 3.57 -11.69
N CYS A 645 -2.28 3.65 -12.87
CA CYS A 645 -3.61 3.07 -13.09
C CYS A 645 -3.68 1.54 -12.96
N GLU A 646 -2.55 0.81 -12.89
CA GLU A 646 -2.59 -0.63 -12.57
C GLU A 646 -2.85 -0.89 -11.08
N ALA A 647 -2.61 0.09 -10.21
CA ALA A 647 -2.78 -0.03 -8.76
C ALA A 647 -4.19 0.31 -8.27
N VAL A 648 -5.12 0.70 -9.17
CA VAL A 648 -6.49 1.14 -8.83
C VAL A 648 -7.20 0.15 -7.91
N TRP A 649 -7.20 -1.14 -8.26
CA TRP A 649 -7.83 -2.17 -7.42
C TRP A 649 -7.16 -2.28 -6.04
N PHE A 650 -5.84 -2.18 -5.96
CA PHE A 650 -5.09 -2.33 -4.71
C PHE A 650 -5.37 -1.16 -3.75
N VAL A 651 -5.37 0.08 -4.26
CA VAL A 651 -5.76 1.28 -3.51
C VAL A 651 -7.21 1.19 -3.04
N TRP A 652 -8.12 0.82 -3.95
CA TRP A 652 -9.54 0.62 -3.63
C TRP A 652 -9.76 -0.43 -2.54
N TRP A 653 -9.05 -1.56 -2.62
CA TRP A 653 -9.14 -2.64 -1.65
C TRP A 653 -8.59 -2.22 -0.28
N ILE A 654 -7.41 -1.57 -0.23
CA ILE A 654 -6.82 -1.04 1.02
C ILE A 654 -7.81 -0.13 1.75
N ASN A 655 -8.51 0.74 1.02
CA ASN A 655 -9.44 1.69 1.64
C ASN A 655 -10.65 0.98 2.28
N ARG A 656 -11.03 -0.22 1.82
CA ARG A 656 -12.22 -0.95 2.29
C ARG A 656 -11.94 -2.16 3.20
N THR A 657 -10.76 -2.75 3.14
CA THR A 657 -10.42 -3.98 3.87
C THR A 657 -10.45 -3.81 5.40
N GLN A 658 -10.82 -4.84 6.16
CA GLN A 658 -10.72 -4.84 7.62
C GLN A 658 -9.44 -5.54 8.13
N VAL A 659 -8.58 -5.98 7.21
CA VAL A 659 -7.30 -6.62 7.53
C VAL A 659 -6.34 -5.61 8.16
N THR A 660 -5.66 -5.99 9.24
CA THR A 660 -4.62 -5.15 9.85
C THR A 660 -3.39 -5.08 8.94
N ILE A 661 -3.11 -3.89 8.41
CA ILE A 661 -1.91 -3.59 7.62
C ILE A 661 -1.09 -2.57 8.42
N PRO A 662 -0.06 -2.99 9.17
CA PRO A 662 0.76 -2.07 9.96
C PRO A 662 1.53 -1.11 9.05
N LEU A 663 1.83 0.09 9.56
CA LEU A 663 2.59 1.13 8.85
C LEU A 663 1.97 1.58 7.51
N LEU A 664 0.65 1.38 7.34
CA LEU A 664 -0.05 1.70 6.10
C LEU A 664 0.08 3.19 5.72
N ALA A 665 -0.13 4.09 6.67
CA ALA A 665 -0.03 5.53 6.45
C ALA A 665 1.42 6.05 6.35
N THR A 666 2.42 5.27 6.78
CA THR A 666 3.81 5.71 6.92
C THR A 666 4.76 5.05 5.92
N ASP A 667 4.93 3.72 5.93
CA ASP A 667 5.96 3.00 5.15
C ASP A 667 5.41 2.15 4.00
N VAL A 668 4.10 2.11 3.79
CA VAL A 668 3.49 1.60 2.54
C VAL A 668 3.39 2.76 1.55
N THR A 669 4.52 3.09 0.91
CA THR A 669 4.66 4.27 0.04
C THR A 669 4.88 3.92 -1.43
N CYS A 670 4.57 4.88 -2.28
CA CYS A 670 4.76 4.78 -3.71
C CYS A 670 6.21 5.08 -4.11
N ALA A 671 6.80 4.21 -4.92
CA ALA A 671 8.08 4.48 -5.58
C ALA A 671 7.96 5.47 -6.76
N GLY A 672 6.75 5.62 -7.32
CA GLY A 672 6.45 6.53 -8.43
C GLY A 672 5.09 6.21 -9.08
N PRO A 673 4.73 6.87 -10.20
CA PRO A 673 5.52 7.84 -10.96
C PRO A 673 5.40 9.29 -10.43
N GLY A 674 6.43 10.11 -10.69
CA GLY A 674 6.39 11.57 -10.53
C GLY A 674 5.99 12.05 -9.13
N ALA A 675 4.91 12.83 -9.06
CA ALA A 675 4.41 13.48 -7.84
C ALA A 675 3.89 12.50 -6.76
N HIS A 676 3.62 11.24 -7.12
CA HIS A 676 3.21 10.23 -6.16
C HIS A 676 4.39 9.63 -5.38
N LYS A 677 5.64 9.83 -5.81
CA LYS A 677 6.82 9.27 -5.14
C LYS A 677 6.88 9.72 -3.66
N GLY A 678 6.98 8.75 -2.75
CA GLY A 678 7.04 8.98 -1.31
C GLY A 678 5.68 9.20 -0.63
N ARG A 679 4.57 9.32 -1.37
CA ARG A 679 3.23 9.37 -0.77
C ARG A 679 2.80 7.98 -0.33
N SER A 680 2.11 7.88 0.81
CA SER A 680 1.50 6.61 1.24
C SER A 680 0.31 6.26 0.35
N VAL A 681 0.15 4.95 0.10
CA VAL A 681 -0.87 4.40 -0.78
C VAL A 681 -2.29 4.70 -0.28
N VAL A 682 -2.51 4.84 1.03
CA VAL A 682 -3.83 5.12 1.61
C VAL A 682 -4.36 6.53 1.29
N PHE A 683 -3.45 7.48 1.02
CA PHE A 683 -3.80 8.86 0.65
C PHE A 683 -3.93 9.07 -0.85
N LEU A 684 -3.85 8.01 -1.66
CA LEU A 684 -4.04 8.10 -3.10
C LEU A 684 -5.52 8.08 -3.45
N ASP A 685 -5.89 9.06 -4.27
CA ASP A 685 -7.14 9.03 -5.02
C ASP A 685 -6.80 8.89 -6.51
N LEU A 686 -7.22 7.77 -7.10
CA LEU A 686 -6.95 7.40 -8.50
C LEU A 686 -8.19 7.56 -9.40
N TYR A 687 -9.09 8.51 -9.08
CA TYR A 687 -10.28 8.83 -9.88
C TYR A 687 -9.98 9.08 -11.37
N THR A 688 -8.78 9.58 -11.70
CA THR A 688 -8.36 9.83 -13.10
C THR A 688 -8.24 8.56 -13.95
N CYS A 689 -8.10 7.40 -13.31
CA CYS A 689 -7.97 6.10 -13.97
C CYS A 689 -9.33 5.40 -14.19
N GLU A 690 -10.40 5.88 -13.57
CA GLU A 690 -11.76 5.42 -13.83
C GLU A 690 -12.23 6.05 -15.14
N LEU A 691 -11.82 5.45 -16.28
CA LEU A 691 -12.40 5.76 -17.57
C LEU A 691 -13.85 5.25 -17.57
N ASP A 692 -14.76 6.14 -17.20
CA ASP A 692 -16.17 5.84 -17.17
C ASP A 692 -16.65 5.62 -18.61
N THR A 693 -17.13 4.42 -18.92
CA THR A 693 -17.63 4.05 -20.27
C THR A 693 -18.67 5.06 -20.80
N SER A 694 -19.33 5.75 -19.87
CA SER A 694 -20.16 6.94 -20.04
C SER A 694 -19.53 8.03 -20.93
N TYR A 695 -18.25 8.37 -20.74
CA TYR A 695 -17.56 9.40 -21.52
C TYR A 695 -17.35 8.98 -22.97
N LEU A 696 -17.04 7.71 -23.21
CA LEU A 696 -16.86 7.18 -24.57
C LEU A 696 -18.20 7.19 -25.33
N ILE A 697 -19.30 6.84 -24.65
CA ILE A 697 -20.65 6.90 -25.21
C ILE A 697 -21.04 8.35 -25.51
N LEU A 698 -20.76 9.29 -24.59
CA LEU A 698 -21.03 10.71 -24.79
C LEU A 698 -20.22 11.31 -25.95
N TYR A 699 -18.95 10.93 -26.07
CA TYR A 699 -18.10 11.31 -27.20
C TYR A 699 -18.67 10.77 -28.53
N ALA A 700 -19.07 9.50 -28.58
CA ALA A 700 -19.66 8.91 -29.78
C ALA A 700 -20.97 9.61 -30.20
N LEU A 701 -21.84 9.92 -29.22
CA LEU A 701 -23.10 10.64 -29.46
C LEU A 701 -22.87 12.05 -29.97
N THR A 702 -21.94 12.79 -29.34
CA THR A 702 -21.62 14.18 -29.75
C THR A 702 -20.96 14.22 -31.12
N ALA A 703 -20.00 13.33 -31.40
CA ALA A 703 -19.38 13.21 -32.72
C ALA A 703 -20.43 12.89 -33.81
N SER A 704 -21.36 11.98 -33.51
CA SER A 704 -22.45 11.63 -34.44
C SER A 704 -23.40 12.81 -34.70
N ALA A 705 -23.74 13.58 -33.66
CA ALA A 705 -24.58 14.77 -33.78
C ALA A 705 -23.90 15.87 -34.62
N ILE A 706 -22.59 16.10 -34.42
CA ILE A 706 -21.81 17.04 -35.23
C ILE A 706 -21.76 16.60 -36.69
N LEU A 707 -21.55 15.30 -36.95
CA LEU A 707 -21.54 14.77 -38.30
C LEU A 707 -22.91 14.97 -38.99
N ALA A 708 -24.01 14.71 -38.28
CA ALA A 708 -25.36 14.94 -38.78
C ALA A 708 -25.62 16.44 -39.07
N LEU A 709 -25.20 17.33 -38.17
CA LEU A 709 -25.28 18.78 -38.35
C LEU A 709 -24.44 19.30 -39.52
N MET A 710 -23.38 18.60 -39.91
CA MET A 710 -22.60 18.94 -41.10
C MET A 710 -23.24 18.38 -42.37
N VAL A 711 -23.71 17.13 -42.35
CA VAL A 711 -24.24 16.45 -43.54
C VAL A 711 -25.62 17.00 -43.93
N ILE A 712 -26.54 17.21 -42.99
CA ILE A 712 -27.92 17.60 -43.29
C ILE A 712 -27.99 18.96 -44.03
N PRO A 713 -27.29 20.03 -43.60
CA PRO A 713 -27.29 21.30 -44.30
C PRO A 713 -26.54 21.24 -45.63
N VAL A 714 -25.44 20.47 -45.73
CA VAL A 714 -24.70 20.31 -46.98
C VAL A 714 -25.54 19.59 -48.03
N MET A 715 -26.22 18.51 -47.65
CA MET A 715 -27.18 17.83 -48.51
C MET A 715 -28.37 18.74 -48.85
N GLY A 716 -28.84 19.51 -47.87
CA GLY A 716 -29.87 20.53 -48.05
C GLY A 716 -29.46 21.57 -49.10
N HIS A 717 -28.24 22.09 -49.05
CA HIS A 717 -27.71 23.07 -50.01
C HIS A 717 -27.44 22.46 -51.40
N LEU A 718 -26.86 21.27 -51.48
CA LEU A 718 -26.54 20.62 -52.75
C LEU A 718 -27.80 20.18 -53.52
N TYR A 719 -28.78 19.63 -52.82
CA TYR A 719 -29.97 19.02 -53.43
C TYR A 719 -31.25 19.86 -53.26
N PHE A 720 -31.17 21.10 -52.75
CA PHE A 720 -32.34 21.97 -52.54
C PHE A 720 -33.19 22.07 -53.81
N TRP A 721 -32.53 22.33 -54.95
CA TRP A 721 -33.19 22.50 -56.23
C TRP A 721 -33.74 21.19 -56.77
N ASP A 722 -33.08 20.06 -56.53
CA ASP A 722 -33.54 18.74 -56.99
C ASP A 722 -34.75 18.25 -56.19
N VAL A 723 -34.77 18.50 -54.87
CA VAL A 723 -35.91 18.19 -53.99
C VAL A 723 -37.07 19.14 -54.27
N TRP A 724 -36.81 20.43 -54.47
CA TRP A 724 -37.84 21.41 -54.83
C TRP A 724 -38.41 21.17 -56.23
N TYR A 725 -37.57 20.81 -57.20
CA TYR A 725 -37.98 20.38 -58.53
C TYR A 725 -38.78 19.08 -58.48
N SER A 726 -38.38 18.09 -57.70
CA SER A 726 -39.12 16.84 -57.52
C SER A 726 -40.47 17.06 -56.83
N TYR A 727 -40.54 17.97 -55.85
CA TYR A 727 -41.78 18.39 -55.21
C TYR A 727 -42.73 19.08 -56.20
N HIS A 728 -42.23 20.01 -57.01
CA HIS A 728 -43.01 20.69 -58.05
C HIS A 728 -43.39 19.77 -59.22
N TYR A 729 -42.52 18.82 -59.59
CA TYR A 729 -42.78 17.81 -60.62
C TYR A 729 -43.86 16.82 -60.15
N CYS A 730 -43.79 16.33 -58.91
CA CYS A 730 -44.82 15.47 -58.33
C CYS A 730 -46.16 16.20 -58.15
N THR A 731 -46.13 17.46 -57.71
CA THR A 731 -47.36 18.28 -57.61
C THR A 731 -47.94 18.65 -58.99
N ALA A 732 -47.10 18.86 -60.01
CA ALA A 732 -47.54 19.03 -61.40
C ALA A 732 -48.13 17.73 -61.98
N ARG A 733 -47.57 16.57 -61.65
CA ARG A 733 -48.06 15.25 -62.07
C ARG A 733 -49.39 14.88 -61.38
N LEU A 734 -49.59 15.31 -60.13
CA LEU A 734 -50.84 15.14 -59.39
C LEU A 734 -51.97 16.08 -59.84
N LYS A 735 -51.65 17.30 -60.31
CA LYS A 735 -52.67 18.28 -60.74
C LYS A 735 -53.22 18.06 -62.15
N GLY A 736 -52.56 17.25 -62.99
CA GLY A 736 -53.01 16.93 -64.34
C GLY A 736 -52.89 18.10 -65.32
N TYR A 737 -52.32 17.84 -66.51
CA TYR A 737 -52.24 18.86 -67.56
C TYR A 737 -53.60 19.02 -68.25
N ARG A 738 -54.20 20.21 -68.17
CA ARG A 738 -55.23 20.63 -69.13
C ARG A 738 -54.55 20.93 -70.46
N ARG A 739 -54.81 20.09 -71.47
CA ARG A 739 -54.57 20.43 -72.88
C ARG A 739 -55.36 21.71 -73.19
N LEU A 740 -54.67 22.82 -73.42
CA LEU A 740 -55.26 23.91 -74.20
C LEU A 740 -55.34 23.42 -75.64
N SER A 741 -56.56 23.16 -76.10
CA SER A 741 -56.86 22.89 -77.50
C SER A 741 -56.29 24.03 -78.35
N SER A 742 -55.48 23.68 -79.36
CA SER A 742 -54.89 24.62 -80.32
C SER A 742 -56.02 25.44 -80.97
N PRO A 743 -56.06 26.77 -80.81
CA PRO A 743 -56.90 27.60 -81.66
C PRO A 743 -56.36 27.50 -83.09
N ALA A 744 -57.26 27.38 -84.07
CA ALA A 744 -56.91 27.34 -85.48
C ALA A 744 -55.91 28.46 -85.81
N ALA A 745 -54.74 28.09 -86.34
CA ALA A 745 -53.68 29.05 -86.65
C ALA A 745 -54.21 30.16 -87.59
N CYS A 746 -54.21 31.42 -87.12
CA CYS A 746 -54.65 32.59 -87.88
C CYS A 746 -53.68 32.97 -89.01
N TYR A 747 -52.40 32.64 -88.85
CA TYR A 747 -51.33 32.99 -89.79
C TYR A 747 -50.65 31.74 -90.35
N ASP A 748 -50.21 31.80 -91.61
CA ASP A 748 -49.45 30.73 -92.24
C ASP A 748 -47.97 30.77 -91.83
N ALA A 749 -47.42 31.96 -91.61
CA ALA A 749 -46.06 32.12 -91.11
C ALA A 749 -45.86 33.40 -90.29
N PHE A 750 -45.11 33.30 -89.19
CA PHE A 750 -44.55 34.43 -88.47
C PHE A 750 -43.14 34.72 -89.02
N ILE A 751 -42.85 35.97 -89.38
CA ILE A 751 -41.52 36.38 -89.86
C ILE A 751 -40.73 36.99 -88.70
N ALA A 752 -39.66 36.32 -88.30
CA ALA A 752 -38.70 36.81 -87.31
C ALA A 752 -37.46 37.37 -88.02
N TYR A 753 -37.26 38.69 -87.93
CA TYR A 753 -36.20 39.41 -88.65
C TYR A 753 -35.70 40.61 -87.82
N ASP A 754 -34.62 41.25 -88.28
CA ASP A 754 -34.11 42.48 -87.66
C ASP A 754 -34.94 43.69 -88.11
N SER A 755 -35.92 44.10 -87.31
CA SER A 755 -36.74 45.28 -87.60
C SER A 755 -35.97 46.61 -87.47
N GLU A 756 -34.81 46.60 -86.81
CA GLU A 756 -33.96 47.79 -86.64
C GLU A 756 -33.00 48.00 -87.82
N ASP A 757 -32.83 46.99 -88.69
CA ASP A 757 -32.02 47.10 -89.90
C ASP A 757 -32.88 47.59 -91.08
N PRO A 758 -32.68 48.82 -91.57
CA PRO A 758 -33.52 49.39 -92.63
C PRO A 758 -33.45 48.57 -93.93
N ALA A 759 -32.30 47.98 -94.27
CA ALA A 759 -32.14 47.20 -95.50
C ALA A 759 -32.90 45.86 -95.43
N VAL A 760 -32.89 45.21 -94.26
CA VAL A 760 -33.62 43.95 -94.05
C VAL A 760 -35.13 44.22 -93.97
N ASN A 761 -35.53 45.27 -93.25
CA ASN A 761 -36.93 45.64 -93.13
C ASN A 761 -37.53 46.05 -94.49
N GLU A 762 -36.78 46.78 -95.31
CA GLU A 762 -37.18 47.10 -96.69
C GLU A 762 -37.32 45.84 -97.54
N TRP A 763 -36.35 44.92 -97.50
CA TRP A 763 -36.43 43.65 -98.24
C TRP A 763 -37.62 42.79 -97.79
N VAL A 764 -37.91 42.73 -96.49
CA VAL A 764 -39.07 41.97 -95.96
C VAL A 764 -40.39 42.58 -96.45
N LEU A 765 -40.55 43.90 -96.37
CA LEU A 765 -41.81 44.57 -96.73
C LEU A 765 -42.03 44.69 -98.24
N GLN A 766 -41.00 45.05 -99.01
CA GLN A 766 -41.13 45.27 -100.46
C GLN A 766 -40.95 43.97 -101.27
N GLU A 767 -40.10 43.03 -100.84
CA GLU A 767 -39.86 41.82 -101.62
C GLU A 767 -40.60 40.61 -101.05
N LEU A 768 -40.41 40.27 -99.76
CA LEU A 768 -40.97 39.04 -99.19
C LEU A 768 -42.50 39.10 -99.04
N VAL A 769 -43.03 40.19 -98.49
CA VAL A 769 -44.47 40.38 -98.29
C VAL A 769 -45.19 40.51 -99.64
N GLU A 770 -44.68 41.31 -100.58
CA GLU A 770 -45.30 41.46 -101.90
C GLU A 770 -45.39 40.13 -102.67
N ARG A 771 -44.36 39.29 -102.60
CA ARG A 771 -44.31 37.99 -103.31
C ARG A 771 -45.17 36.89 -102.67
N LEU A 772 -45.45 36.99 -101.38
CA LEU A 772 -46.19 35.98 -100.60
C LEU A 772 -47.65 36.35 -100.32
N GLU A 773 -47.98 37.64 -100.16
CA GLU A 773 -49.36 38.12 -99.90
C GLU A 773 -50.08 38.59 -101.18
N ASN A 774 -49.41 39.21 -102.16
CA ASN A 774 -50.08 39.94 -103.27
C ASN A 774 -50.18 39.19 -104.62
N GLN A 775 -49.73 37.93 -104.73
CA GLN A 775 -49.80 37.17 -105.99
C GLN A 775 -51.06 36.27 -106.10
N LYS A 776 -51.86 36.48 -107.17
CA LYS A 776 -53.17 35.84 -107.45
C LYS A 776 -53.24 34.29 -107.41
N ALA A 777 -52.12 33.56 -107.36
CA ALA A 777 -52.11 32.10 -107.45
C ALA A 777 -52.14 31.36 -106.09
N ARG A 778 -51.70 31.99 -104.99
CA ARG A 778 -51.79 31.44 -103.61
C ARG A 778 -51.40 32.52 -102.60
N GLN A 779 -52.33 32.97 -101.77
CA GLN A 779 -52.11 34.01 -100.75
C GLN A 779 -51.78 33.37 -99.41
N PHE A 780 -50.66 33.78 -98.79
CA PHE A 780 -50.27 33.37 -97.43
C PHE A 780 -50.52 34.53 -96.47
N ASN A 781 -51.06 34.26 -95.28
CA ASN A 781 -51.23 35.30 -94.25
C ASN A 781 -49.98 35.37 -93.37
N LEU A 782 -49.23 36.47 -93.42
CA LEU A 782 -48.00 36.64 -92.65
C LEU A 782 -48.21 37.47 -91.38
N CYS A 783 -47.57 37.07 -90.29
CA CYS A 783 -47.50 37.83 -89.04
C CYS A 783 -46.14 38.54 -88.92
N LEU A 784 -46.15 39.86 -88.67
CA LEU A 784 -44.97 40.72 -88.59
C LEU A 784 -44.97 41.52 -87.28
N GLU A 785 -43.80 41.68 -86.66
CA GLU A 785 -43.64 42.39 -85.39
C GLU A 785 -44.10 43.86 -85.48
N GLY A 786 -43.78 44.56 -86.57
CA GLY A 786 -44.13 45.98 -86.74
C GLY A 786 -45.58 46.25 -87.18
N ARG A 787 -46.34 45.22 -87.59
CA ARG A 787 -47.70 45.35 -88.14
C ARG A 787 -48.77 44.74 -87.24
N ASP A 788 -48.51 43.58 -86.67
CA ASP A 788 -49.54 42.73 -86.04
C ASP A 788 -49.46 42.70 -84.49
N TRP A 789 -48.41 43.25 -83.89
CA TRP A 789 -48.29 43.28 -82.43
C TRP A 789 -49.21 44.32 -81.79
N LEU A 790 -49.89 43.90 -80.72
CA LEU A 790 -50.80 44.78 -79.98
C LEU A 790 -49.98 45.75 -79.09
N PRO A 791 -50.15 47.07 -79.25
CA PRO A 791 -49.49 48.04 -78.39
C PRO A 791 -49.91 47.86 -76.92
N GLY A 792 -48.94 47.91 -76.00
CA GLY A 792 -49.20 47.78 -74.56
C GLY A 792 -49.14 46.36 -73.98
N GLN A 793 -49.03 45.31 -74.82
CA GLN A 793 -48.70 43.97 -74.34
C GLN A 793 -47.18 43.75 -74.18
N PRO A 794 -46.73 42.93 -73.20
CA PRO A 794 -45.32 42.57 -73.09
C PRO A 794 -44.80 41.94 -74.39
N VAL A 795 -43.61 42.35 -74.81
CA VAL A 795 -42.94 41.83 -76.03
C VAL A 795 -42.87 40.31 -76.04
N PHE A 796 -42.64 39.69 -74.87
CA PHE A 796 -42.59 38.24 -74.71
C PHE A 796 -43.94 37.55 -75.02
N ASP A 797 -45.05 38.16 -74.60
CA ASP A 797 -46.39 37.61 -74.82
C ASP A 797 -46.81 37.77 -76.29
N ASN A 798 -46.58 38.96 -76.88
CA ASN A 798 -46.77 39.22 -78.31
C ASN A 798 -45.95 38.23 -79.16
N LEU A 799 -44.70 37.96 -78.78
CA LEU A 799 -43.82 37.01 -79.45
C LEU A 799 -44.33 35.56 -79.32
N SER A 800 -44.68 35.13 -78.11
CA SER A 800 -45.20 33.78 -77.86
C SER A 800 -46.51 33.54 -78.63
N GLN A 801 -47.41 34.52 -78.62
CA GLN A 801 -48.67 34.48 -79.36
C GLN A 801 -48.46 34.44 -80.88
N SER A 802 -47.54 35.25 -81.41
CA SER A 802 -47.18 35.27 -82.84
C SER A 802 -46.64 33.91 -83.31
N ILE A 803 -45.81 33.26 -82.48
CA ILE A 803 -45.30 31.92 -82.75
C ILE A 803 -46.43 30.90 -82.69
N GLN A 804 -47.30 30.92 -81.68
CA GLN A 804 -48.38 29.92 -81.51
C GLN A 804 -49.47 30.02 -82.58
N LEU A 805 -49.88 31.24 -82.95
CA LEU A 805 -50.92 31.50 -83.95
C LEU A 805 -50.46 31.31 -85.39
N SER A 806 -49.16 31.10 -85.62
CA SER A 806 -48.58 30.86 -86.94
C SER A 806 -48.29 29.37 -87.17
N LYS A 807 -48.52 28.87 -88.38
CA LYS A 807 -48.19 27.47 -88.73
C LYS A 807 -46.68 27.22 -88.83
N LYS A 808 -45.93 28.24 -89.26
CA LYS A 808 -44.47 28.25 -89.40
C LYS A 808 -43.86 29.52 -88.78
N THR A 809 -42.59 29.47 -88.44
CA THR A 809 -41.77 30.63 -88.04
C THR A 809 -40.57 30.72 -88.98
N ILE A 810 -40.53 31.78 -89.77
CA ILE A 810 -39.48 32.05 -90.76
C ILE A 810 -38.48 33.02 -90.15
N PHE A 811 -37.23 32.60 -90.00
CA PHE A 811 -36.14 33.44 -89.55
C PHE A 811 -35.39 34.01 -90.75
N VAL A 812 -35.41 35.33 -90.92
CA VAL A 812 -34.59 36.03 -91.91
C VAL A 812 -33.27 36.42 -91.24
N LEU A 813 -32.19 35.75 -91.64
CA LEU A 813 -30.91 35.77 -90.95
C LEU A 813 -29.88 36.65 -91.66
N THR A 814 -29.35 37.62 -90.92
CA THR A 814 -28.16 38.41 -91.22
C THR A 814 -27.14 38.26 -90.09
N ASN A 815 -25.87 38.63 -90.32
CA ASN A 815 -24.82 38.50 -89.32
C ASN A 815 -25.07 39.37 -88.07
N ARG A 816 -25.79 40.48 -88.23
CA ARG A 816 -26.23 41.34 -87.13
C ARG A 816 -27.35 40.68 -86.32
N TYR A 817 -28.39 40.19 -86.98
CA TYR A 817 -29.58 39.65 -86.30
C TYR A 817 -29.26 38.44 -85.42
N ILE A 818 -28.37 37.55 -85.86
CA ILE A 818 -27.99 36.33 -85.12
C ILE A 818 -27.35 36.63 -83.76
N LYS A 819 -26.66 37.78 -83.63
CA LYS A 819 -26.04 38.20 -82.37
C LYS A 819 -27.05 38.88 -81.42
N SER A 820 -28.26 39.18 -81.90
CA SER A 820 -29.28 39.85 -81.09
C SER A 820 -29.86 38.90 -80.03
N GLY A 821 -30.17 39.46 -78.86
CA GLY A 821 -30.92 38.74 -77.82
C GLY A 821 -32.32 38.34 -78.27
N ARG A 822 -32.91 39.09 -79.21
CA ARG A 822 -34.23 38.80 -79.79
C ARG A 822 -34.22 37.51 -80.60
N PHE A 823 -33.26 37.33 -81.50
CA PHE A 823 -33.09 36.07 -82.23
C PHE A 823 -32.98 34.87 -81.28
N LYS A 824 -32.13 34.96 -80.24
CA LYS A 824 -31.94 33.87 -79.28
C LYS A 824 -33.24 33.51 -78.56
N THR A 825 -34.02 34.50 -78.16
CA THR A 825 -35.30 34.31 -77.47
C THR A 825 -36.35 33.68 -78.40
N THR A 826 -36.56 34.26 -79.59
CA THR A 826 -37.50 33.76 -80.60
C THR A 826 -37.14 32.34 -81.07
N PHE A 827 -35.85 32.06 -81.26
CA PHE A 827 -35.36 30.75 -81.68
C PHE A 827 -35.59 29.68 -80.60
N TYR A 828 -35.33 29.98 -79.32
CA TYR A 828 -35.61 29.02 -78.24
C TYR A 828 -37.10 28.76 -78.07
N MET A 829 -37.97 29.78 -78.20
CA MET A 829 -39.42 29.57 -78.15
C MET A 829 -39.92 28.69 -79.30
N ALA A 830 -39.48 28.96 -80.53
CA ALA A 830 -39.83 28.13 -81.68
C ALA A 830 -39.28 26.70 -81.54
N HIS A 831 -38.10 26.53 -80.93
CA HIS A 831 -37.52 25.21 -80.66
C HIS A 831 -38.24 24.46 -79.53
N GLN A 832 -38.70 25.16 -78.49
CA GLN A 832 -39.54 24.57 -77.45
C GLN A 832 -40.85 24.04 -78.05
N ARG A 833 -41.47 24.80 -78.96
CA ARG A 833 -42.67 24.34 -79.68
C ARG A 833 -42.43 23.06 -80.50
N LEU A 834 -41.26 22.94 -81.14
CA LEU A 834 -40.85 21.70 -81.83
C LEU A 834 -40.82 20.51 -80.84
N LEU A 835 -40.27 20.70 -79.64
CA LEU A 835 -40.15 19.63 -78.63
C LEU A 835 -41.52 19.26 -78.03
N ASP A 836 -42.35 20.26 -77.74
CA ASP A 836 -43.65 20.08 -77.08
C ASP A 836 -44.72 19.52 -78.04
N GLU A 837 -44.81 20.06 -79.26
CA GLU A 837 -45.83 19.66 -80.26
C GLU A 837 -45.35 18.53 -81.20
N LYS A 838 -44.04 18.23 -81.22
CA LYS A 838 -43.38 17.31 -82.18
C LYS A 838 -43.53 17.73 -83.64
N MET A 839 -43.70 19.02 -83.91
CA MET A 839 -43.93 19.57 -85.25
C MET A 839 -42.81 20.54 -85.65
N ASP A 840 -42.20 20.35 -86.82
CA ASP A 840 -41.14 21.24 -87.29
C ASP A 840 -41.70 22.51 -87.92
N VAL A 841 -41.70 23.59 -87.14
CA VAL A 841 -42.24 24.90 -87.51
C VAL A 841 -41.18 25.87 -88.03
N ILE A 842 -39.89 25.55 -87.95
CA ILE A 842 -38.81 26.52 -88.23
C ILE A 842 -38.41 26.52 -89.72
N ILE A 843 -38.31 27.70 -90.33
CA ILE A 843 -37.71 27.91 -91.66
C ILE A 843 -36.61 28.95 -91.51
N LEU A 844 -35.43 28.71 -92.08
CA LEU A 844 -34.28 29.61 -92.03
C LEU A 844 -34.03 30.17 -93.44
N VAL A 845 -34.09 31.49 -93.58
CA VAL A 845 -33.77 32.24 -94.80
C VAL A 845 -32.49 33.03 -94.56
N PHE A 846 -31.46 32.79 -95.35
CA PHE A 846 -30.16 33.45 -95.24
C PHE A 846 -30.02 34.52 -96.33
N LEU A 847 -30.02 35.80 -95.94
CA LEU A 847 -29.71 36.91 -96.86
C LEU A 847 -28.19 37.08 -97.06
N GLU A 848 -27.43 36.71 -96.05
CA GLU A 848 -25.97 36.68 -96.05
C GLU A 848 -25.46 35.26 -95.80
N LYS A 849 -24.22 34.97 -96.16
CA LYS A 849 -23.57 33.68 -95.84
C LYS A 849 -23.18 33.62 -94.36
N VAL A 850 -24.16 33.40 -93.49
CA VAL A 850 -23.96 33.32 -92.02
C VAL A 850 -24.12 31.89 -91.50
N LEU A 851 -23.54 31.58 -90.34
CA LEU A 851 -23.66 30.29 -89.63
C LEU A 851 -23.23 29.04 -90.43
N GLN A 852 -22.44 29.16 -91.51
CA GLN A 852 -22.04 28.01 -92.32
C GLN A 852 -21.24 26.94 -91.54
N LYS A 853 -20.54 27.34 -90.46
CA LYS A 853 -19.82 26.42 -89.56
C LYS A 853 -20.69 25.88 -88.42
N SER A 854 -21.94 26.30 -88.25
CA SER A 854 -22.81 25.81 -87.17
C SER A 854 -23.11 24.33 -87.35
N ARG A 855 -22.93 23.53 -86.29
CA ARG A 855 -23.30 22.10 -86.31
C ARG A 855 -24.80 21.92 -86.51
N TYR A 856 -25.62 22.80 -85.94
CA TYR A 856 -27.08 22.79 -86.09
C TYR A 856 -27.53 23.02 -87.53
N VAL A 857 -27.04 24.07 -88.19
CA VAL A 857 -27.40 24.37 -89.59
C VAL A 857 -26.93 23.27 -90.53
N ARG A 858 -25.73 22.72 -90.30
CA ARG A 858 -25.20 21.58 -91.08
C ARG A 858 -26.07 20.33 -90.92
N LEU A 859 -26.51 20.03 -89.71
CA LEU A 859 -27.42 18.93 -89.43
C LEU A 859 -28.80 19.16 -90.07
N ARG A 860 -29.35 20.37 -89.94
CA ARG A 860 -30.66 20.73 -90.50
C ARG A 860 -30.68 20.77 -92.02
N LYS A 861 -29.59 21.20 -92.67
CA LYS A 861 -29.43 21.08 -94.14
C LYS A 861 -29.47 19.63 -94.61
N ARG A 862 -29.04 18.67 -93.77
CA ARG A 862 -29.10 17.23 -94.08
C ARG A 862 -30.47 16.62 -93.79
N LEU A 863 -31.07 16.96 -92.64
CA LEU A 863 -32.34 16.38 -92.20
C LEU A 863 -33.57 17.03 -92.86
N CYS A 864 -33.56 18.35 -93.05
CA CYS A 864 -34.70 19.15 -93.50
C CYS A 864 -34.26 20.16 -94.56
N ARG A 865 -33.74 19.66 -95.70
CA ARG A 865 -33.16 20.49 -96.78
C ARG A 865 -34.11 21.60 -97.27
N SER A 866 -35.42 21.36 -97.26
CA SER A 866 -36.44 22.34 -97.67
C SER A 866 -36.67 23.48 -96.66
N SER A 867 -36.21 23.36 -95.42
CA SER A 867 -36.37 24.37 -94.36
C SER A 867 -35.23 25.39 -94.29
N VAL A 868 -34.19 25.22 -95.11
CA VAL A 868 -33.01 26.09 -95.13
C VAL A 868 -32.83 26.64 -96.53
N LEU A 869 -33.05 27.95 -96.68
CA LEU A 869 -33.05 28.64 -97.97
C LEU A 869 -32.01 29.76 -97.96
N GLU A 870 -31.23 29.85 -99.04
CA GLU A 870 -30.22 30.89 -99.21
C GLU A 870 -30.66 31.83 -100.33
N TRP A 871 -30.57 33.13 -100.08
CA TRP A 871 -30.89 34.14 -101.08
C TRP A 871 -29.85 34.11 -102.22
N PRO A 872 -30.27 33.90 -103.49
CA PRO A 872 -29.32 33.74 -104.57
C PRO A 872 -28.72 35.09 -105.00
N THR A 873 -27.40 35.12 -105.21
CA THR A 873 -26.70 36.29 -105.75
C THR A 873 -26.96 36.50 -107.24
N ASN A 874 -27.45 35.48 -107.95
CA ASN A 874 -27.84 35.55 -109.36
C ASN A 874 -29.36 35.84 -109.47
N PRO A 875 -29.78 36.96 -110.07
CA PRO A 875 -31.19 37.30 -110.27
C PRO A 875 -32.00 36.22 -110.99
N GLN A 876 -31.39 35.49 -111.93
CA GLN A 876 -32.05 34.40 -112.68
C GLN A 876 -32.48 33.22 -111.80
N SER A 877 -31.86 33.06 -110.61
CA SER A 877 -32.17 31.99 -109.66
C SER A 877 -33.20 32.37 -108.60
N GLN A 878 -33.63 33.63 -108.53
CA GLN A 878 -34.63 34.10 -107.56
C GLN A 878 -36.02 33.44 -107.71
N PRO A 879 -36.55 33.17 -108.92
CA PRO A 879 -37.82 32.45 -109.07
C PRO A 879 -37.81 31.07 -108.40
N TYR A 880 -36.67 30.38 -108.47
CA TYR A 880 -36.49 29.07 -107.82
C TYR A 880 -36.51 29.20 -106.29
N PHE A 881 -35.85 30.21 -105.72
CA PHE A 881 -35.91 30.50 -104.28
C PHE A 881 -37.35 30.72 -103.80
N TRP A 882 -38.12 31.55 -104.51
CA TRP A 882 -39.51 31.83 -104.14
C TRP A 882 -40.40 30.59 -104.21
N GLN A 883 -40.21 29.74 -105.22
CA GLN A 883 -40.93 28.47 -105.29
C GLN A 883 -40.57 27.53 -104.13
N CYS A 884 -39.30 27.47 -103.74
CA CYS A 884 -38.86 26.69 -102.59
C CYS A 884 -39.44 27.21 -101.27
N LEU A 885 -39.48 28.53 -101.08
CA LEU A 885 -40.07 29.15 -99.89
C LEU A 885 -41.58 28.89 -99.79
N LYS A 886 -42.32 29.07 -100.89
CA LYS A 886 -43.77 28.78 -100.94
C LYS A 886 -44.06 27.31 -100.63
N ASN A 887 -43.24 26.39 -101.14
CA ASN A 887 -43.36 24.96 -100.83
C ASN A 887 -43.06 24.66 -99.36
N ALA A 888 -42.03 25.29 -98.78
CA ALA A 888 -41.67 25.10 -97.38
C ALA A 888 -42.77 25.57 -96.40
N ILE A 889 -43.48 26.65 -96.75
CA ILE A 889 -44.61 27.17 -95.98
C ILE A 889 -45.84 26.27 -96.15
N ALA A 890 -46.13 25.81 -97.37
CA ALA A 890 -47.30 24.99 -97.67
C ALA A 890 -47.19 23.52 -97.21
N MET A 891 -45.99 23.03 -96.92
CA MET A 891 -45.76 21.63 -96.54
C MET A 891 -46.32 21.35 -95.13
N SER A 892 -47.24 20.38 -95.03
CA SER A 892 -47.88 20.01 -93.78
C SER A 892 -46.86 19.54 -92.74
N ASN A 893 -47.02 20.02 -91.51
CA ASN A 893 -46.04 19.91 -90.42
C ASN A 893 -45.65 18.45 -90.03
N SER A 894 -46.39 17.41 -90.44
CA SER A 894 -46.18 16.00 -90.06
C SER A 894 -45.30 15.17 -91.02
N LEU A 895 -45.02 15.68 -92.23
CA LEU A 895 -44.42 14.90 -93.32
C LEU A 895 -42.90 15.10 -93.49
N ALA A 896 -42.27 16.02 -92.75
CA ALA A 896 -40.87 16.39 -92.95
C ALA A 896 -39.83 15.46 -92.27
N TYR A 897 -40.17 14.86 -91.12
CA TYR A 897 -39.24 14.01 -90.33
C TYR A 897 -39.48 12.51 -90.48
N ASN A 898 -40.63 12.10 -91.03
CA ASN A 898 -41.10 10.70 -91.03
C ASN A 898 -40.53 9.80 -92.13
N LYS A 899 -39.48 10.18 -92.85
CA LYS A 899 -38.82 9.32 -93.86
C LYS A 899 -37.40 8.84 -93.51
N LEU A 900 -36.84 9.24 -92.36
CA LEU A 900 -35.44 8.94 -92.00
C LEU A 900 -35.26 8.28 -90.62
N LEU A 901 -36.36 7.95 -89.92
CA LEU A 901 -36.37 7.37 -88.57
C LEU A 901 -37.19 6.06 -88.49
N GLN A 902 -37.37 5.37 -89.63
CA GLN A 902 -38.06 4.08 -89.69
C GLN A 902 -37.11 2.87 -89.73
N GLU A 903 -35.80 3.06 -89.55
CA GLU A 903 -34.83 1.97 -89.36
C GLU A 903 -33.97 2.28 -88.14
N THR A 904 -34.41 1.82 -86.97
CA THR A 904 -33.59 1.42 -85.80
C THR A 904 -34.55 1.05 -84.66
N VAL A 905 -34.89 -0.25 -84.60
CA VAL A 905 -35.04 -0.96 -83.33
C VAL A 905 -33.64 -1.28 -82.83
#